data_AF-A0A1G1VVD9-F1
#
_entry.id   AF-A0A1G1VVD9-F1
#
_cell.length_a   1.000
_cell.length_b   1.000
_cell.length_c   1.000
_cell.angle_alpha   90.00
_cell.angle_beta   90.00
_cell.angle_gamma   90.00
#
_symmetry.space_group_name_H-M   'P 1'
#
loop_
_entity.id
_entity.type
_entity.pdbx_description
1 polymer ?
#
loop_
_entity_poly.entity_id
_entity_poly.type
_entity_poly.pdbx_seq_one_letter_code
_entity_poly.pdbx_strand_id
1 'polypeptide(L)'
;MKLKHFLIVCLLITVHWLLLFNLRFEAWPEMLVYPYLLNHGFKLYQDIINPYPPLFTTVLASFFSLVNLSVANLKIFTWSLILLTDLLIFFIAHRRFGLKAGLVALAFFVLFQPLLDGNGLWYDLALTPVLLLAFYFNSPVLLSAGFLMKQSVIWFFPLMYRQWKQLLVSLGCLFLFFAIIFALQGNLQAYLFWPWRFALTILPTLPGHKDFGSPPMWLIALTPFIPVALLKKTKPFYWIILSFLFIFPRFGLFHLQPALAFASLSLAASLQSIKLRRLHFYAFMPFTLIISLLWYRQITLFWHKPTRFFEPEILAAAQKLKSATSADKPILFLNAPDQLMVLADRLPVKPWAITFPWYLELPGFQQRVISAVEDQQVTSVIFSPGFYRPKDLDDFINQHFPEITPISDQIQLKSRTPPSVTPPDPANEVLVTVTAHPTFADINILNFYPSDIFVDKITLKLTATPSASLPVQAGSQTLGTLTYDTWDDKDQLAIAKGQLKKLPVTNQPITISSPTSFDIADIDFKIDNLITDKKLDQVTTRLIDSAAFRLPALNFPSTLSGTYLINQTTVLPQGMPLNITPGTTIKFAPGASLIVSGKVTAVGTPAAPITFTGQTSKPWGVFALVGPQAAGSEFDYVTVDSAGDATVNGMYFSGGLAVHSADVTINHSLFRSNHGDDGLNVKQAQVTIINSQFINNGLDGLDLDVVTGDITRNTFANNGNDGLDISFSEVLIEKNHISDNGDKCLSFGEKSQPRLIDNDISGCNIGIAVKDLSQAHIDRNRLINNHTAIAAYQKKPIFGGGTVIFGNNQLIDNQQDFDISPGSQLRHL
;
A
#
# COMPACT_ATOMS: atom_id res chain seq x y z
N MET A 1 53.63 22.62 13.42
CA MET A 1 53.93 21.21 13.80
C MET A 1 55.33 20.86 13.28
N LYS A 2 56.18 20.14 14.03
CA LYS A 2 57.51 19.73 13.51
C LYS A 2 57.35 18.75 12.34
N LEU A 3 58.21 18.82 11.32
CA LEU A 3 58.16 18.00 10.10
C LEU A 3 57.92 16.51 10.37
N LYS A 4 58.65 15.92 11.34
CA LYS A 4 58.48 14.50 11.71
C LYS A 4 57.06 14.10 12.10
N HIS A 5 56.29 14.98 12.74
CA HIS A 5 54.92 14.66 13.16
C HIS A 5 53.92 14.86 12.03
N PHE A 6 54.18 15.83 11.14
CA PHE A 6 53.44 15.95 9.88
C PHE A 6 53.57 14.67 9.06
N LEU A 7 54.80 14.15 8.94
CA LEU A 7 55.06 12.88 8.25
C LEU A 7 54.31 11.69 8.88
N ILE A 8 54.18 11.64 10.21
CA ILE A 8 53.40 10.58 10.89
C ILE A 8 51.90 10.70 10.56
N VAL A 9 51.35 11.91 10.55
CA VAL A 9 49.94 12.12 10.16
C VAL A 9 49.72 11.70 8.72
N CYS A 10 50.59 12.12 7.80
CA CYS A 10 50.54 11.69 6.40
C CYS A 10 50.65 10.17 6.28
N LEU A 11 51.56 9.53 7.02
CA LEU A 11 51.70 8.07 7.01
C LEU A 11 50.42 7.37 7.46
N LEU A 12 49.79 7.81 8.56
CA LEU A 12 48.55 7.20 9.05
C LEU A 12 47.41 7.34 8.04
N ILE A 13 47.27 8.51 7.43
CA ILE A 13 46.27 8.76 6.38
C ILE A 13 46.55 7.88 5.16
N THR A 14 47.82 7.79 4.72
CA THR A 14 48.20 6.92 3.60
C THR A 14 47.91 5.45 3.91
N VAL A 15 48.19 4.98 5.13
CA VAL A 15 47.84 3.61 5.56
C VAL A 15 46.33 3.41 5.51
N HIS A 16 45.54 4.37 6.00
CA HIS A 16 44.08 4.29 5.95
C HIS A 16 43.59 4.17 4.51
N TRP A 17 44.09 5.03 3.62
CA TRP A 17 43.75 4.99 2.20
C TRP A 17 44.14 3.66 1.56
N LEU A 18 45.35 3.16 1.79
CA LEU A 18 45.78 1.85 1.28
C LEU A 18 44.84 0.73 1.74
N LEU A 19 44.38 0.75 3.00
CA LEU A 19 43.38 -0.21 3.47
C LEU A 19 42.06 -0.06 2.71
N LEU A 20 41.54 1.16 2.57
CA LEU A 20 40.26 1.44 1.89
C LEU A 20 40.28 1.11 0.39
N PHE A 21 41.40 1.34 -0.30
CA PHE A 21 41.56 1.01 -1.72
C PHE A 21 41.54 -0.49 -1.98
N ASN A 22 42.09 -1.28 -1.06
CA ASN A 22 42.25 -2.72 -1.24
C ASN A 22 41.11 -3.54 -0.61
N LEU A 23 40.44 -3.03 0.43
CA LEU A 23 39.27 -3.66 0.99
C LEU A 23 38.04 -3.46 0.11
N ARG A 24 37.12 -4.42 0.15
CA ARG A 24 35.82 -4.34 -0.51
C ARG A 24 35.14 -3.00 -0.18
N PHE A 25 34.69 -2.30 -1.21
CA PHE A 25 33.87 -1.11 -1.08
C PHE A 25 32.39 -1.48 -1.07
N GLU A 26 31.59 -0.85 -0.23
CA GLU A 26 30.12 -1.01 -0.20
C GLU A 26 29.43 0.17 -0.86
N ALA A 27 28.98 -0.03 -2.10
CA ALA A 27 28.23 0.96 -2.85
C ALA A 27 26.73 0.67 -2.69
N TRP A 28 26.12 1.14 -1.60
CA TRP A 28 24.68 1.01 -1.39
C TRP A 28 23.90 1.61 -2.59
N PRO A 29 23.02 0.84 -3.26
CA PRO A 29 22.34 1.28 -4.48
C PRO A 29 21.68 2.66 -4.34
N GLU A 30 21.07 2.95 -3.20
CA GLU A 30 20.39 4.21 -2.89
C GLU A 30 21.29 5.44 -3.06
N MET A 31 22.61 5.29 -2.82
CA MET A 31 23.58 6.37 -2.94
C MET A 31 23.88 6.75 -4.40
N LEU A 32 23.44 5.95 -5.37
CA LEU A 32 23.53 6.23 -6.80
C LEU A 32 22.15 6.40 -7.43
N VAL A 33 21.17 5.58 -7.04
CA VAL A 33 19.82 5.60 -7.60
C VAL A 33 19.09 6.90 -7.28
N TYR A 34 19.06 7.35 -6.02
CA TYR A 34 18.39 8.62 -5.69
C TYR A 34 18.96 9.84 -6.43
N PRO A 35 20.28 10.09 -6.43
CA PRO A 35 20.83 11.21 -7.19
C PRO A 35 20.65 11.06 -8.71
N TYR A 36 20.72 9.83 -9.23
CA TYR A 36 20.42 9.55 -10.64
C TYR A 36 19.00 10.00 -11.00
N LEU A 37 17.99 9.59 -10.23
CA LEU A 37 16.60 9.95 -10.47
C LEU A 37 16.38 11.46 -10.38
N LEU A 38 16.92 12.12 -9.34
CA LEU A 38 16.82 13.58 -9.20
C LEU A 38 17.41 14.32 -10.40
N ASN A 39 18.58 13.87 -10.88
CA ASN A 39 19.24 14.47 -12.04
C ASN A 39 18.52 14.19 -13.37
N HIS A 40 17.58 13.22 -13.39
CA HIS A 40 16.68 12.93 -14.52
C HIS A 40 15.26 13.47 -14.29
N GLY A 41 15.11 14.49 -13.44
CA GLY A 41 13.85 15.22 -13.26
C GLY A 41 12.78 14.44 -12.50
N PHE A 42 13.15 13.43 -11.71
CA PHE A 42 12.25 12.83 -10.72
C PHE A 42 12.19 13.74 -9.49
N LYS A 43 11.00 13.89 -8.91
CA LYS A 43 10.76 14.69 -7.71
C LYS A 43 10.95 13.85 -6.45
N LEU A 44 11.73 14.34 -5.50
CA LEU A 44 11.89 13.71 -4.18
C LEU A 44 10.54 13.65 -3.46
N TYR A 45 10.26 12.54 -2.78
CA TYR A 45 9.02 12.25 -2.03
C TYR A 45 7.76 12.04 -2.87
N GLN A 46 7.71 12.54 -4.10
CA GLN A 46 6.61 12.30 -5.03
C GLN A 46 6.91 11.12 -5.96
N ASP A 47 8.00 11.21 -6.74
CA ASP A 47 8.39 10.12 -7.64
C ASP A 47 9.36 9.14 -6.94
N ILE A 48 10.11 9.63 -5.96
CA ILE A 48 11.12 8.87 -5.21
C ILE A 48 10.66 8.73 -3.76
N ILE A 49 10.36 7.49 -3.33
CA ILE A 49 10.11 7.23 -1.91
C ILE A 49 11.45 7.25 -1.16
N ASN A 50 11.57 8.16 -0.19
CA ASN A 50 12.76 8.28 0.63
C ASN A 50 12.39 8.52 2.10
N PRO A 51 12.71 7.61 3.04
CA PRO A 51 12.41 7.79 4.46
C PRO A 51 13.40 8.72 5.18
N TYR A 52 14.34 9.33 4.45
CA TYR A 52 15.35 10.23 4.99
C TYR A 52 15.08 11.69 4.64
N PRO A 53 15.40 12.63 5.55
CA PRO A 53 15.37 14.06 5.28
C PRO A 53 16.20 14.48 4.05
N PRO A 54 15.85 15.61 3.40
CA PRO A 54 16.22 15.87 2.00
C PRO A 54 17.68 16.31 1.80
N LEU A 55 18.33 16.81 2.84
CA LEU A 55 19.59 17.56 2.67
C LEU A 55 20.68 16.68 2.08
N PHE A 56 20.90 15.48 2.61
CA PHE A 56 22.00 14.64 2.14
C PHE A 56 21.78 14.13 0.72
N THR A 57 20.56 13.69 0.40
CA THR A 57 20.20 13.26 -0.97
C THR A 57 20.39 14.39 -1.98
N THR A 58 20.00 15.63 -1.61
CA THR A 58 20.18 16.82 -2.45
C THR A 58 21.65 17.18 -2.65
N VAL A 59 22.47 17.10 -1.60
CA VAL A 59 23.92 17.31 -1.67
C VAL A 59 24.57 16.29 -2.61
N LEU A 60 24.18 15.02 -2.49
CA LEU A 60 24.72 13.95 -3.32
C LEU A 60 24.29 14.09 -4.80
N ALA A 61 23.03 14.47 -5.06
CA ALA A 61 22.56 14.77 -6.40
C ALA A 61 23.31 15.95 -7.02
N SER A 62 23.52 17.01 -6.25
CA SER A 62 24.31 18.18 -6.66
C SER A 62 25.74 17.78 -7.01
N PHE A 63 26.38 16.92 -6.19
CA PHE A 63 27.71 16.40 -6.51
C PHE A 63 27.73 15.65 -7.85
N PHE A 64 26.79 14.72 -8.07
CA PHE A 64 26.68 13.97 -9.33
C PHE A 64 26.12 14.77 -10.52
N SER A 65 25.67 16.01 -10.30
CA SER A 65 25.40 16.94 -11.40
C SER A 65 26.68 17.63 -11.90
N LEU A 66 27.71 17.72 -11.04
CA LEU A 66 29.01 18.32 -11.36
C LEU A 66 30.01 17.30 -11.89
N VAL A 67 29.87 16.03 -11.51
CA VAL A 67 30.71 14.92 -11.96
C VAL A 67 29.85 13.79 -12.48
N ASN A 68 30.35 12.98 -13.41
CA ASN A 68 29.57 11.87 -13.96
C ASN A 68 29.15 10.86 -12.87
N LEU A 69 27.91 10.37 -12.94
CA LEU A 69 27.38 9.39 -12.00
C LEU A 69 28.05 8.02 -12.21
N SER A 70 28.85 7.59 -11.23
CA SER A 70 29.61 6.34 -11.31
C SER A 70 30.05 5.86 -9.93
N VAL A 71 30.30 4.55 -9.81
CA VAL A 71 30.88 3.94 -8.59
C VAL A 71 32.25 4.54 -8.27
N ALA A 72 33.05 4.91 -9.28
CA ALA A 72 34.34 5.55 -9.07
C ALA A 72 34.21 6.91 -8.37
N ASN A 73 33.28 7.75 -8.82
CA ASN A 73 33.03 9.05 -8.19
C ASN A 73 32.36 8.91 -6.81
N LEU A 74 31.52 7.88 -6.61
CA LEU A 74 31.02 7.54 -5.28
C LEU A 74 32.16 7.19 -4.31
N LYS A 75 33.14 6.39 -4.75
CA LYS A 75 34.34 6.06 -3.96
C LYS A 75 35.14 7.32 -3.61
N ILE A 76 35.39 8.19 -4.58
CA ILE A 76 36.10 9.46 -4.36
C ILE A 76 35.37 10.33 -3.32
N PHE A 77 34.05 10.49 -3.45
CA PHE A 77 33.24 11.23 -2.47
C PHE A 77 33.35 10.61 -1.07
N THR A 78 33.22 9.29 -0.98
CA THR A 78 33.28 8.55 0.29
C THR A 78 34.64 8.67 0.96
N TRP A 79 35.73 8.42 0.23
CA TRP A 79 37.09 8.52 0.75
C TRP A 79 37.47 9.96 1.10
N SER A 80 36.91 10.95 0.40
CA SER A 80 37.06 12.37 0.77
C SER A 80 36.37 12.67 2.11
N LEU A 81 35.19 12.10 2.38
CA LEU A 81 34.53 12.23 3.67
C LEU A 81 35.29 11.52 4.81
N ILE A 82 35.87 10.34 4.53
CA ILE A 82 36.73 9.63 5.49
C ILE A 82 37.99 10.44 5.77
N LEU A 83 38.65 10.97 4.73
CA LEU A 83 39.81 11.86 4.88
C LEU A 83 39.46 13.12 5.71
N LEU A 84 38.32 13.75 5.43
CA LEU A 84 37.85 14.89 6.21
C LEU A 84 37.65 14.48 7.69
N THR A 85 37.09 13.29 7.93
CA THR A 85 36.91 12.74 9.28
C THR A 85 38.26 12.49 9.96
N ASP A 86 39.23 11.90 9.28
CA ASP A 86 40.61 11.71 9.77
C ASP A 86 41.23 13.05 10.21
N LEU A 87 41.16 14.05 9.32
CA LEU A 87 41.69 15.38 9.57
C LEU A 87 40.99 16.07 10.74
N LEU A 88 39.66 15.97 10.85
CA LEU A 88 38.88 16.54 11.94
C LEU A 88 39.18 15.86 13.28
N ILE A 89 39.26 14.53 13.32
CA ILE A 89 39.62 13.79 14.54
C ILE A 89 41.01 14.22 15.02
N PHE A 90 42.00 14.23 14.12
CA PHE A 90 43.35 14.68 14.45
C PHE A 90 43.35 16.13 14.93
N PHE A 91 42.72 17.04 14.18
CA PHE A 91 42.68 18.46 14.50
C PHE A 91 42.02 18.74 15.85
N ILE A 92 40.84 18.18 16.10
CA ILE A 92 40.08 18.38 17.34
C ILE A 92 40.87 17.84 18.54
N ALA A 93 41.39 16.61 18.44
CA ALA A 93 42.17 16.00 19.51
C ALA A 93 43.51 16.72 19.74
N HIS A 94 44.20 17.13 18.67
CA HIS A 94 45.44 17.90 18.75
C HIS A 94 45.22 19.25 19.45
N ARG A 95 44.18 19.97 19.01
CA ARG A 95 43.87 21.32 19.52
C ARG A 95 43.43 21.29 20.98
N ARG A 96 42.66 20.28 21.40
CA ARG A 96 42.13 20.19 22.78
C ARG A 96 43.04 19.46 23.75
N PHE A 97 43.78 18.44 23.29
CA PHE A 97 44.50 17.51 24.17
C PHE A 97 45.99 17.38 23.87
N GLY A 98 46.50 18.05 22.83
CA GLY A 98 47.90 18.05 22.44
C GLY A 98 48.25 17.04 21.36
N LEU A 99 49.45 17.16 20.80
CA LEU A 99 49.89 16.41 19.61
C LEU A 99 49.85 14.89 19.76
N LYS A 100 50.33 14.35 20.89
CA LYS A 100 50.32 12.90 21.14
C LYS A 100 48.89 12.35 21.14
N ALA A 101 47.96 13.07 21.78
CA ALA A 101 46.56 12.69 21.82
C ALA A 101 45.91 12.75 20.42
N GLY A 102 46.26 13.74 19.61
CA GLY A 102 45.86 13.83 18.20
C GLY A 102 46.31 12.61 17.38
N LEU A 103 47.59 12.22 17.49
CA LEU A 103 48.13 11.05 16.79
C LEU A 103 47.46 9.75 17.22
N VAL A 104 47.21 9.56 18.52
CA VAL A 104 46.53 8.36 19.03
C VAL A 104 45.07 8.31 18.58
N ALA A 105 44.37 9.44 18.57
CA ALA A 105 42.99 9.51 18.09
C ALA A 105 42.90 9.08 16.62
N LEU A 106 43.77 9.63 15.78
CA LEU A 106 43.84 9.29 14.36
C LEU A 106 44.18 7.82 14.16
N ALA A 107 45.25 7.32 14.80
CA ALA A 107 45.66 5.93 14.68
C ALA A 107 44.56 4.95 15.13
N PHE A 108 43.83 5.28 16.20
CA PHE A 108 42.72 4.48 16.68
C PHE A 108 41.56 4.44 15.68
N PHE A 109 41.20 5.58 15.09
CA PHE A 109 40.17 5.62 14.05
C PHE A 109 40.57 4.79 12.82
N VAL A 110 41.78 5.02 12.28
CA VAL A 110 42.33 4.27 11.13
C VAL A 110 42.32 2.75 11.37
N LEU A 111 42.59 2.30 12.60
CA LEU A 111 42.64 0.89 12.95
C LEU A 111 41.26 0.21 12.97
N PHE A 112 40.21 0.91 13.36
CA PHE A 112 38.90 0.32 13.61
C PHE A 112 37.83 0.69 12.59
N GLN A 113 38.01 1.80 11.87
CA GLN A 113 37.04 2.29 10.91
C GLN A 113 36.73 1.25 9.82
N PRO A 114 37.73 0.56 9.22
CA PRO A 114 37.45 -0.47 8.21
C PRO A 114 36.86 -1.76 8.80
N LEU A 115 37.06 -2.05 10.10
CA LEU A 115 36.49 -3.23 10.77
C LEU A 115 34.99 -3.08 11.07
N LEU A 116 34.47 -1.85 11.04
CA LEU A 116 33.06 -1.52 11.24
C LEU A 116 32.35 -1.21 9.92
N ASP A 117 32.74 -1.86 8.84
CA ASP A 117 32.18 -1.70 7.48
C ASP A 117 32.10 -0.24 7.01
N GLY A 118 33.09 0.57 7.41
CA GLY A 118 33.12 1.99 7.10
C GLY A 118 33.58 2.35 5.68
N ASN A 119 34.00 1.36 4.87
CA ASN A 119 34.42 1.56 3.48
C ASN A 119 33.22 1.56 2.53
N GLY A 120 32.25 2.42 2.78
CA GLY A 120 31.01 2.54 2.01
C GLY A 120 30.22 3.76 2.43
N LEU A 121 29.47 4.35 1.51
CA LEU A 121 28.69 5.55 1.80
C LEU A 121 27.32 5.17 2.35
N TRP A 122 27.04 5.65 3.56
CA TRP A 122 25.70 5.71 4.11
C TRP A 122 25.53 7.03 4.89
N TYR A 123 24.29 7.34 5.28
CA TYR A 123 23.97 8.60 5.97
C TYR A 123 24.83 8.81 7.23
N ASP A 124 25.15 7.76 7.99
CA ASP A 124 25.93 7.84 9.23
C ASP A 124 27.38 8.27 9.00
N LEU A 125 28.02 7.76 7.94
CA LEU A 125 29.38 8.17 7.55
C LEU A 125 29.38 9.64 7.09
N ALA A 126 28.42 10.02 6.24
CA ALA A 126 28.30 11.40 5.77
C ALA A 126 28.03 12.41 6.89
N LEU A 127 27.29 11.99 7.91
CA LEU A 127 26.95 12.79 9.08
C LEU A 127 28.13 12.95 10.08
N THR A 128 29.09 12.02 10.07
CA THR A 128 30.22 12.01 11.01
C THR A 128 31.03 13.33 11.04
N PRO A 129 31.49 13.90 9.92
CA PRO A 129 32.21 15.18 9.94
C PRO A 129 31.34 16.34 10.45
N VAL A 130 30.03 16.34 10.15
CA VAL A 130 29.08 17.35 10.66
C VAL A 130 28.95 17.27 12.18
N LEU A 131 28.82 16.06 12.74
CA LEU A 131 28.76 15.86 14.19
C LEU A 131 30.08 16.23 14.89
N LEU A 132 31.23 15.93 14.28
CA LEU A 132 32.53 16.35 14.81
C LEU A 132 32.65 17.88 14.87
N LEU A 133 32.22 18.59 13.83
CA LEU A 133 32.19 20.05 13.81
C LEU A 133 31.17 20.60 14.81
N ALA A 134 30.00 19.99 14.92
CA ALA A 134 28.98 20.36 15.91
C ALA A 134 29.52 20.23 17.35
N PHE A 135 30.25 19.14 17.64
CA PHE A 135 30.93 18.94 18.92
C PHE A 135 32.07 19.94 19.16
N TYR A 136 32.85 20.25 18.12
CA TYR A 136 33.98 21.16 18.23
C TYR A 136 33.53 22.59 18.54
N PHE A 137 32.54 23.09 17.79
CA PHE A 137 32.00 24.45 17.93
C PHE A 137 30.86 24.55 18.95
N ASN A 138 30.38 23.43 19.50
CA ASN A 138 29.19 23.38 20.34
C ASN A 138 27.97 24.03 19.63
N SER A 139 27.80 23.72 18.35
CA SER A 139 26.92 24.46 17.43
C SER A 139 25.54 23.81 17.28
N PRO A 140 24.46 24.47 17.72
CA PRO A 140 23.10 23.99 17.49
C PRO A 140 22.72 24.00 16.00
N VAL A 141 23.25 24.96 15.22
CA VAL A 141 22.99 25.07 13.77
C VAL A 141 23.49 23.85 13.01
N LEU A 142 24.69 23.34 13.35
CA LEU A 142 25.24 22.13 12.72
C LEU A 142 24.44 20.88 13.11
N LEU A 143 23.87 20.82 14.33
CA LEU A 143 22.95 19.75 14.70
C LEU A 143 21.61 19.84 13.96
N SER A 144 21.08 21.05 13.72
CA SER A 144 19.89 21.23 12.87
C SER A 144 20.15 20.80 11.42
N ALA A 145 21.30 21.15 10.85
CA ALA A 145 21.69 20.67 9.52
C ALA A 145 21.86 19.15 9.49
N GLY A 146 22.53 18.57 10.50
CA GLY A 146 22.64 17.13 10.65
C GLY A 146 21.29 16.42 10.77
N PHE A 147 20.32 17.01 11.47
CA PHE A 147 18.96 16.49 11.58
C PHE A 147 18.24 16.45 10.23
N LEU A 148 18.48 17.44 9.36
CA LEU A 148 18.00 17.42 7.98
C LEU A 148 18.79 16.52 7.02
N MET A 149 19.91 15.94 7.46
CA MET A 149 20.55 14.81 6.77
C MET A 149 19.97 13.48 7.25
N LYS A 150 19.83 13.30 8.58
CA LYS A 150 19.28 12.10 9.19
C LYS A 150 18.62 12.43 10.54
N GLN A 151 17.37 12.03 10.70
CA GLN A 151 16.55 12.25 11.90
C GLN A 151 17.18 11.74 13.21
N SER A 152 18.04 10.73 13.17
CA SER A 152 18.75 10.18 14.34
C SER A 152 19.57 11.23 15.11
N VAL A 153 19.92 12.37 14.49
CA VAL A 153 20.62 13.48 15.17
C VAL A 153 19.82 14.06 16.34
N ILE A 154 18.50 13.82 16.41
CA ILE A 154 17.65 14.26 17.53
C ILE A 154 18.20 13.83 18.90
N TRP A 155 18.90 12.68 18.97
CA TRP A 155 19.50 12.20 20.21
C TRP A 155 20.52 13.17 20.81
N PHE A 156 21.11 14.07 20.02
CA PHE A 156 22.07 15.07 20.48
C PHE A 156 21.42 16.36 21.01
N PHE A 157 20.13 16.58 20.76
CA PHE A 157 19.45 17.82 21.14
C PHE A 157 19.47 18.09 22.66
N PRO A 158 19.31 17.10 23.55
CA PRO A 158 19.41 17.33 25.00
C PRO A 158 20.76 17.91 25.45
N LEU A 159 21.85 17.66 24.71
CA LEU A 159 23.16 18.25 25.02
C LEU A 159 23.20 19.78 24.79
N MET A 160 22.25 20.31 24.01
CA MET A 160 22.11 21.73 23.71
C MET A 160 21.11 22.44 24.62
N TYR A 161 20.77 21.91 25.79
CA TYR A 161 19.77 22.52 26.69
C TYR A 161 20.04 24.02 27.01
N ARG A 162 21.31 24.43 27.10
CA ARG A 162 21.69 25.85 27.32
C ARG A 162 21.49 26.73 26.08
N GLN A 163 21.44 26.13 24.90
CA GLN A 163 21.29 26.79 23.60
C GLN A 163 19.98 26.36 22.90
N TRP A 164 19.00 25.87 23.66
CA TRP A 164 17.78 25.27 23.13
C TRP A 164 17.01 26.23 22.22
N LYS A 165 16.97 27.52 22.57
CA LYS A 165 16.35 28.55 21.72
C LYS A 165 17.02 28.63 20.35
N GLN A 166 18.35 28.66 20.30
CA GLN A 166 19.10 28.71 19.04
C GLN A 166 18.87 27.45 18.21
N LEU A 167 18.84 26.28 18.86
CA LEU A 167 18.54 25.00 18.21
C LEU A 167 17.14 24.98 17.58
N LEU A 168 16.11 25.40 18.31
CA LEU A 168 14.74 25.45 17.79
C LEU A 168 14.61 26.46 16.64
N VAL A 169 15.26 27.62 16.75
CA VAL A 169 15.25 28.63 15.68
C VAL A 169 15.96 28.10 14.43
N SER A 170 17.18 27.57 14.56
CA SER A 170 17.90 27.04 13.40
C SER A 170 17.20 25.84 12.76
N LEU A 171 16.59 24.97 13.57
CA LEU A 171 15.78 23.86 13.08
C LEU A 171 14.53 24.37 12.35
N GLY A 172 13.80 25.30 12.96
CA GLY A 172 12.59 25.87 12.36
C GLY A 172 12.87 26.59 11.05
N CYS A 173 13.94 27.39 10.97
CA CYS A 173 14.34 28.07 9.73
C CYS A 173 14.70 27.09 8.61
N LEU A 174 15.52 26.07 8.92
CA LEU A 174 15.93 25.08 7.91
C LEU A 174 14.76 24.20 7.48
N PHE A 175 13.90 23.79 8.42
CA PHE A 175 12.69 23.03 8.10
C PHE A 175 11.74 23.85 7.23
N LEU A 176 11.50 25.12 7.58
CA LEU A 176 10.65 26.03 6.79
C LEU A 176 11.22 26.25 5.39
N PHE A 177 12.54 26.37 5.25
CA PHE A 177 13.19 26.49 3.94
C PHE A 177 12.85 25.31 3.03
N PHE A 178 12.99 24.07 3.50
CA PHE A 178 12.61 22.89 2.71
C PHE A 178 11.10 22.78 2.52
N ALA A 179 10.30 23.10 3.54
CA ALA A 179 8.84 23.11 3.42
C ALA A 179 8.38 24.09 2.32
N ILE A 180 8.97 25.27 2.21
CA ILE A 180 8.67 26.22 1.13
C ILE A 180 9.07 25.63 -0.23
N ILE A 181 10.25 25.01 -0.35
CA ILE A 181 10.68 24.37 -1.60
C ILE A 181 9.66 23.32 -2.06
N PHE A 182 9.23 22.43 -1.15
CA PHE A 182 8.28 21.37 -1.48
C PHE A 182 6.85 21.91 -1.66
N ALA A 183 6.47 22.99 -0.98
CA ALA A 183 5.20 23.68 -1.25
C ALA A 183 5.17 24.24 -2.67
N LEU A 184 6.24 24.90 -3.11
CA LEU A 184 6.36 25.44 -4.47
C LEU A 184 6.39 24.34 -5.55
N GLN A 185 6.80 23.12 -5.20
CA GLN A 185 6.82 21.97 -6.10
C GLN A 185 5.49 21.18 -6.13
N GLY A 186 4.52 21.54 -5.27
CA GLY A 186 3.25 20.85 -5.10
C GLY A 186 3.34 19.52 -4.35
N ASN A 187 4.38 19.29 -3.53
CA ASN A 187 4.64 18.02 -2.84
C ASN A 187 4.96 18.19 -1.34
N LEU A 188 4.47 19.25 -0.70
CA LEU A 188 4.66 19.52 0.73
C LEU A 188 4.21 18.34 1.61
N GLN A 189 3.04 17.75 1.35
CA GLN A 189 2.57 16.61 2.16
C GLN A 189 3.43 15.39 2.04
N ALA A 190 3.89 15.07 0.84
CA ALA A 190 4.79 13.95 0.64
C ALA A 190 6.09 14.15 1.43
N TYR A 191 6.62 15.38 1.45
CA TYR A 191 7.75 15.76 2.32
C TYR A 191 7.43 15.65 3.82
N LEU A 192 6.23 16.04 4.27
CA LEU A 192 5.83 15.89 5.67
C LEU A 192 5.60 14.41 6.06
N PHE A 193 5.19 13.58 5.11
CA PHE A 193 4.87 12.18 5.32
C PHE A 193 6.12 11.30 5.37
N TRP A 194 6.90 11.22 4.28
CA TRP A 194 7.92 10.18 4.13
C TRP A 194 9.09 10.27 5.13
N PRO A 195 9.84 11.38 5.22
CA PRO A 195 10.99 11.49 6.12
C PRO A 195 10.63 11.72 7.58
N TRP A 196 9.38 12.10 7.89
CA TRP A 196 8.97 12.43 9.26
C TRP A 196 7.93 11.47 9.80
N ARG A 197 6.68 11.52 9.30
CA ARG A 197 5.61 10.70 9.85
C ARG A 197 5.85 9.21 9.61
N PHE A 198 6.09 8.80 8.36
CA PHE A 198 6.33 7.41 7.99
C PHE A 198 7.57 6.88 8.71
N ALA A 199 8.70 7.57 8.61
CA ALA A 199 9.95 7.11 9.22
C ALA A 199 9.90 7.02 10.76
N LEU A 200 9.21 7.94 11.44
CA LEU A 200 9.16 7.96 12.91
C LEU A 200 8.02 7.12 13.52
N THR A 201 6.92 6.88 12.79
CA THR A 201 5.72 6.25 13.36
C THR A 201 5.31 4.94 12.70
N ILE A 202 5.47 4.79 11.38
CA ILE A 202 4.98 3.64 10.61
C ILE A 202 6.10 2.63 10.36
N LEU A 203 7.22 3.10 9.80
CA LEU A 203 8.36 2.26 9.45
C LEU A 203 8.86 1.40 10.62
N PRO A 204 8.94 1.90 11.88
CA PRO A 204 9.35 1.10 13.03
C PRO A 204 8.36 0.00 13.42
N THR A 205 7.11 0.04 12.95
CA THR A 205 6.09 -0.98 13.25
C THR A 205 6.00 -2.06 12.17
N LEU A 206 6.66 -1.88 11.02
CA LEU A 206 6.59 -2.84 9.91
C LEU A 206 7.36 -4.14 10.22
N PRO A 207 6.81 -5.32 9.86
CA PRO A 207 7.49 -6.60 10.01
C PRO A 207 8.86 -6.61 9.33
N GLY A 208 9.86 -7.17 10.00
CA GLY A 208 11.23 -7.27 9.45
C GLY A 208 12.04 -5.97 9.40
N HIS A 209 11.46 -4.82 9.81
CA HIS A 209 12.24 -3.58 9.91
C HIS A 209 13.20 -3.58 11.10
N LYS A 210 12.79 -4.20 12.23
CA LYS A 210 13.64 -4.37 13.41
C LYS A 210 14.59 -5.54 13.21
N ASP A 211 15.89 -5.26 13.26
CA ASP A 211 16.95 -6.26 13.23
C ASP A 211 17.94 -5.94 14.33
N PHE A 212 18.14 -6.89 15.25
CA PHE A 212 19.05 -6.71 16.37
C PHE A 212 20.48 -7.20 16.08
N GLY A 213 20.73 -7.82 14.92
CA GLY A 213 22.02 -8.40 14.58
C GLY A 213 22.34 -9.68 15.35
N SER A 214 23.31 -10.44 14.85
CA SER A 214 23.74 -11.70 15.47
C SER A 214 24.81 -11.48 16.56
N PRO A 215 24.94 -12.40 17.54
CA PRO A 215 25.96 -12.27 18.59
C PRO A 215 27.41 -12.06 18.08
N PRO A 216 27.88 -12.74 17.01
CA PRO A 216 29.21 -12.47 16.44
C PRO A 216 29.36 -11.03 15.93
N MET A 217 28.30 -10.44 15.37
CA MET A 217 28.33 -9.06 14.90
C MET A 217 28.41 -8.06 16.05
N TRP A 218 27.75 -8.33 17.17
CA TRP A 218 27.90 -7.53 18.40
C TRP A 218 29.31 -7.58 18.97
N LEU A 219 30.00 -8.73 18.90
CA LEU A 219 31.40 -8.82 19.32
C LEU A 219 32.29 -7.84 18.53
N ILE A 220 32.11 -7.79 17.22
CA ILE A 220 32.84 -6.87 16.33
C ILE A 220 32.47 -5.42 16.67
N ALA A 221 31.17 -5.13 16.76
CA ALA A 221 30.63 -3.80 17.05
C ALA A 221 31.18 -3.21 18.35
N LEU A 222 31.29 -4.02 19.41
CA LEU A 222 31.68 -3.55 20.74
C LEU A 222 33.19 -3.49 20.95
N THR A 223 33.98 -4.25 20.18
CA THR A 223 35.44 -4.36 20.35
C THR A 223 36.16 -3.00 20.41
N PRO A 224 35.92 -2.03 19.51
CA PRO A 224 36.57 -0.72 19.56
C PRO A 224 36.25 0.05 20.85
N PHE A 225 35.11 -0.21 21.48
CA PHE A 225 34.61 0.58 22.60
C PHE A 225 35.03 0.03 23.96
N ILE A 226 35.53 -1.21 24.03
CA ILE A 226 36.02 -1.83 25.27
C ILE A 226 37.11 -0.95 25.93
N PRO A 227 38.18 -0.52 25.24
CA PRO A 227 39.20 0.32 25.86
C PRO A 227 38.62 1.63 26.37
N VAL A 228 37.71 2.26 25.63
CA VAL A 228 37.11 3.55 26.00
C VAL A 228 36.12 3.41 27.16
N ALA A 229 35.44 2.28 27.27
CA ALA A 229 34.52 1.99 28.37
C ALA A 229 35.25 1.91 29.72
N LEU A 230 36.50 1.43 29.72
CA LEU A 230 37.34 1.30 30.91
C LEU A 230 38.00 2.63 31.35
N LEU A 231 37.88 3.68 30.54
CA LEU A 231 38.47 5.00 30.82
C LEU A 231 37.51 5.92 31.57
N LYS A 232 38.07 6.99 32.13
CA LYS A 232 37.30 8.06 32.76
C LYS A 232 36.34 8.68 31.74
N LYS A 233 35.08 8.85 32.12
CA LYS A 233 34.07 9.42 31.23
C LYS A 233 34.37 10.91 30.99
N THR A 234 34.56 11.28 29.73
CA THR A 234 34.85 12.66 29.28
C THR A 234 33.68 13.21 28.47
N LYS A 235 33.69 14.50 28.08
CA LYS A 235 32.60 15.07 27.26
C LYS A 235 32.31 14.27 25.96
N PRO A 236 33.32 13.84 25.17
CA PRO A 236 33.09 12.94 24.02
C PRO A 236 32.38 11.62 24.37
N PHE A 237 32.52 11.12 25.60
CA PHE A 237 31.92 9.84 26.01
C PHE A 237 30.39 9.85 25.88
N TYR A 238 29.73 10.97 26.19
CA TYR A 238 28.28 11.08 26.03
C TYR A 238 27.86 11.08 24.56
N TRP A 239 28.70 11.62 23.66
CA TRP A 239 28.44 11.56 22.23
C TRP A 239 28.55 10.14 21.68
N ILE A 240 29.43 9.30 22.25
CA ILE A 240 29.48 7.86 21.93
C ILE A 240 28.13 7.21 22.22
N ILE A 241 27.59 7.39 23.43
CA ILE A 241 26.31 6.77 23.85
C ILE A 241 25.18 7.16 22.88
N LEU A 242 25.08 8.44 22.54
CA LEU A 242 24.03 8.93 21.65
C LEU A 242 24.22 8.46 20.21
N SER A 243 25.46 8.39 19.73
CA SER A 243 25.77 7.80 18.42
C SER A 243 25.47 6.30 18.36
N PHE A 244 25.63 5.56 19.46
CA PHE A 244 25.31 4.14 19.51
C PHE A 244 23.83 3.86 19.22
N LEU A 245 22.94 4.79 19.56
CA LEU A 245 21.50 4.66 19.28
C LEU A 245 21.20 4.61 17.78
N PHE A 246 22.15 4.97 16.90
CA PHE A 246 21.97 4.94 15.45
C PHE A 246 21.91 3.51 14.88
N ILE A 247 22.35 2.52 15.66
CA ILE A 247 22.28 1.09 15.31
C ILE A 247 20.86 0.51 15.44
N PHE A 248 19.92 1.28 15.99
CA PHE A 248 18.51 0.92 16.15
C PHE A 248 17.65 1.76 15.19
N PRO A 249 16.58 1.21 14.57
CA PRO A 249 15.98 -0.13 14.79
C PRO A 249 16.62 -1.28 14.02
N ARG A 250 17.57 -1.00 13.11
CA ARG A 250 18.18 -2.01 12.24
C ARG A 250 19.69 -2.05 12.42
N PHE A 251 20.19 -3.21 12.83
CA PHE A 251 21.59 -3.42 13.12
C PHE A 251 22.45 -3.36 11.85
N GLY A 252 23.57 -2.64 11.94
CA GLY A 252 24.61 -2.58 10.91
C GLY A 252 25.89 -1.96 11.48
N LEU A 253 27.05 -2.55 11.20
CA LEU A 253 28.32 -2.04 11.73
C LEU A 253 28.63 -0.63 11.23
N PHE A 254 28.27 -0.33 10.00
CA PHE A 254 28.43 0.99 9.37
C PHE A 254 27.61 2.10 10.04
N HIS A 255 26.63 1.80 10.91
CA HIS A 255 25.95 2.81 11.72
C HIS A 255 26.83 3.36 12.86
N LEU A 256 27.93 2.68 13.20
CA LEU A 256 28.81 3.04 14.32
C LEU A 256 29.91 4.03 13.95
N GLN A 257 29.95 4.55 12.71
CA GLN A 257 30.98 5.49 12.25
C GLN A 257 31.05 6.76 13.13
N PRO A 258 29.92 7.42 13.49
CA PRO A 258 29.96 8.53 14.44
C PRO A 258 30.43 8.11 15.84
N ALA A 259 29.97 6.96 16.34
CA ALA A 259 30.35 6.46 17.65
C ALA A 259 31.86 6.22 17.74
N LEU A 260 32.46 5.64 16.70
CA LEU A 260 33.90 5.39 16.61
C LEU A 260 34.71 6.70 16.56
N ALA A 261 34.23 7.70 15.83
CA ALA A 261 34.87 9.02 15.80
C ALA A 261 34.91 9.66 17.20
N PHE A 262 33.82 9.59 17.97
CA PHE A 262 33.79 10.08 19.35
C PHE A 262 34.55 9.19 20.33
N ALA A 263 34.65 7.88 20.08
CA ALA A 263 35.51 6.96 20.83
C ALA A 263 36.99 7.36 20.70
N SER A 264 37.40 7.72 19.48
CA SER A 264 38.74 8.25 19.19
C SER A 264 39.04 9.51 20.01
N LEU A 265 38.10 10.46 20.07
CA LEU A 265 38.23 11.68 20.87
C LEU A 265 38.19 11.42 22.38
N SER A 266 37.38 10.46 22.85
CA SER A 266 37.29 10.10 24.27
C SER A 266 38.58 9.42 24.75
N LEU A 267 39.15 8.55 23.93
CA LEU A 267 40.47 7.96 24.17
C LEU A 267 41.53 9.06 24.28
N ALA A 268 41.55 9.99 23.32
CA ALA A 268 42.48 11.13 23.31
C ALA A 268 42.38 12.01 24.57
N ALA A 269 41.16 12.31 25.01
CA ALA A 269 40.91 13.08 26.22
C ALA A 269 41.39 12.35 27.49
N SER A 270 41.27 11.02 27.50
CA SER A 270 41.63 10.19 28.64
C SER A 270 43.13 9.96 28.78
N LEU A 271 43.92 10.03 27.68
CA LEU A 271 45.38 9.86 27.70
C LEU A 271 46.11 10.81 28.66
N GLN A 272 45.54 11.98 28.94
CA GLN A 272 46.11 12.92 29.91
C GLN A 272 46.04 12.41 31.37
N SER A 273 45.15 11.44 31.64
CA SER A 273 44.84 10.94 32.98
C SER A 273 45.27 9.49 33.24
N ILE A 274 45.72 8.77 32.21
CA ILE A 274 46.08 7.35 32.32
C ILE A 274 47.47 7.21 32.95
N LYS A 275 47.54 6.53 34.11
CA LYS A 275 48.78 5.94 34.65
C LYS A 275 48.81 4.45 34.28
N LEU A 276 49.57 4.09 33.25
CA LEU A 276 49.74 2.69 32.82
C LEU A 276 50.36 1.84 33.93
N ARG A 277 49.58 0.93 34.53
CA ARG A 277 50.03 -0.11 35.49
C ARG A 277 50.23 -1.46 34.79
N ARG A 278 51.06 -2.36 35.33
CA ARG A 278 51.33 -3.72 34.78
C ARG A 278 50.05 -4.51 34.41
N LEU A 279 48.96 -4.38 35.18
CA LEU A 279 47.68 -5.04 34.89
C LEU A 279 47.08 -4.64 33.53
N HIS A 280 47.32 -3.41 33.06
CA HIS A 280 46.84 -2.97 31.75
C HIS A 280 47.57 -3.73 30.63
N PHE A 281 48.87 -4.03 30.77
CA PHE A 281 49.62 -4.79 29.77
C PHE A 281 49.08 -6.21 29.59
N TYR A 282 48.72 -6.89 30.68
CA TYR A 282 48.09 -8.22 30.60
C TYR A 282 46.68 -8.19 30.01
N ALA A 283 45.94 -7.08 30.18
CA ALA A 283 44.65 -6.88 29.51
C ALA A 283 44.79 -6.51 28.02
N PHE A 284 45.88 -5.84 27.63
CA PHE A 284 46.17 -5.47 26.24
C PHE A 284 46.54 -6.68 25.37
N MET A 285 47.24 -7.69 25.91
CA MET A 285 47.68 -8.86 25.13
C MET A 285 46.52 -9.68 24.49
N PRO A 286 45.50 -10.15 25.23
CA PRO A 286 44.35 -10.82 24.61
C PRO A 286 43.55 -9.88 23.70
N PHE A 287 43.49 -8.59 24.02
CA PHE A 287 42.82 -7.60 23.18
C PHE A 287 43.52 -7.42 21.83
N THR A 288 44.86 -7.42 21.80
CA THR A 288 45.64 -7.39 20.54
C THR A 288 45.47 -8.65 19.71
N LEU A 289 45.28 -9.82 20.34
CA LEU A 289 44.96 -11.06 19.62
C LEU A 289 43.58 -10.95 18.98
N ILE A 290 42.56 -10.47 19.71
CA ILE A 290 41.21 -10.25 19.16
C ILE A 290 41.25 -9.32 17.95
N ILE A 291 41.92 -8.16 18.07
CA ILE A 291 42.06 -7.22 16.94
C ILE A 291 42.76 -7.87 15.75
N SER A 292 43.84 -8.62 15.99
CA SER A 292 44.54 -9.35 14.94
C SER A 292 43.65 -10.37 14.24
N LEU A 293 42.82 -11.11 14.98
CA LEU A 293 41.85 -12.05 14.42
C LEU A 293 40.75 -11.35 13.61
N LEU A 294 40.27 -10.19 14.07
CA LEU A 294 39.31 -9.37 13.33
C LEU A 294 39.92 -8.85 12.02
N TRP A 295 41.17 -8.39 12.03
CA TRP A 295 41.88 -7.97 10.82
C TRP A 295 42.18 -9.14 9.89
N TYR A 296 42.58 -10.29 10.42
CA TYR A 296 42.73 -11.51 9.64
C TYR A 296 41.42 -11.86 8.93
N ARG A 297 40.28 -11.82 9.65
CA ARG A 297 38.94 -11.98 9.05
C ARG A 297 38.67 -10.93 7.97
N GLN A 298 38.95 -9.65 8.25
CA GLN A 298 38.66 -8.55 7.33
C GLN A 298 39.44 -8.69 6.01
N ILE A 299 40.74 -9.00 6.10
CA ILE A 299 41.59 -9.19 4.93
C ILE A 299 41.18 -10.45 4.17
N THR A 300 41.00 -11.59 4.85
CA THR A 300 40.65 -12.85 4.19
C THR A 300 39.30 -12.81 3.47
N LEU A 301 38.31 -12.11 4.04
CA LEU A 301 36.97 -12.05 3.45
C LEU A 301 36.81 -10.95 2.40
N PHE A 302 37.50 -9.81 2.54
CA PHE A 302 37.17 -8.59 1.79
C PHE A 302 38.31 -7.99 0.96
N TRP A 303 39.55 -8.45 1.13
CA TRP A 303 40.68 -7.91 0.36
C TRP A 303 40.55 -8.27 -1.14
N HIS A 304 40.71 -7.26 -2.00
CA HIS A 304 40.55 -7.32 -3.46
C HIS A 304 39.21 -7.93 -3.95
N LYS A 305 38.16 -7.91 -3.12
CA LYS A 305 36.83 -8.33 -3.56
C LYS A 305 36.15 -7.25 -4.40
N PRO A 306 35.28 -7.63 -5.37
CA PRO A 306 34.53 -6.67 -6.17
C PRO A 306 33.66 -5.78 -5.28
N THR A 307 33.32 -4.59 -5.79
CA THR A 307 32.44 -3.66 -5.06
C THR A 307 31.09 -4.32 -4.82
N ARG A 308 30.65 -4.33 -3.56
CA ARG A 308 29.38 -4.95 -3.17
C ARG A 308 28.21 -4.26 -3.87
N PHE A 309 27.22 -5.04 -4.32
CA PHE A 309 26.07 -4.65 -5.15
C PHE A 309 26.41 -4.29 -6.61
N PHE A 310 27.69 -4.25 -6.95
CA PHE A 310 28.20 -3.94 -8.29
C PHE A 310 29.18 -5.04 -8.73
N GLU A 311 28.83 -6.28 -8.41
CA GLU A 311 29.58 -7.45 -8.82
C GLU A 311 29.55 -7.60 -10.36
N PRO A 312 30.54 -8.29 -10.96
CA PRO A 312 30.63 -8.46 -12.42
C PRO A 312 29.34 -9.00 -13.06
N GLU A 313 28.60 -9.85 -12.35
CA GLU A 313 27.32 -10.41 -12.78
C GLU A 313 26.23 -9.33 -12.92
N ILE A 314 26.19 -8.36 -11.99
CA ILE A 314 25.27 -7.22 -12.06
C ILE A 314 25.64 -6.28 -13.21
N LEU A 315 26.94 -6.05 -13.44
CA LEU A 315 27.41 -5.26 -14.58
C LEU A 315 27.05 -5.92 -15.92
N ALA A 316 27.21 -7.24 -16.02
CA ALA A 316 26.82 -8.01 -17.20
C ALA A 316 25.30 -7.99 -17.42
N ALA A 317 24.51 -8.13 -16.35
CA ALA A 317 23.06 -8.01 -16.38
C ALA A 317 22.61 -6.62 -16.88
N ALA A 318 23.25 -5.54 -16.39
CA ALA A 318 22.97 -4.18 -16.82
C ALA A 318 23.27 -3.95 -18.32
N GLN A 319 24.37 -4.50 -18.83
CA GLN A 319 24.71 -4.41 -20.26
C GLN A 319 23.70 -5.13 -21.14
N LYS A 320 23.26 -6.33 -20.73
CA LYS A 320 22.20 -7.07 -21.42
C LYS A 320 20.88 -6.31 -21.36
N LEU A 321 20.50 -5.78 -20.20
CA LEU A 321 19.30 -4.96 -20.05
C LEU A 321 19.34 -3.73 -20.97
N LYS A 322 20.47 -3.02 -20.99
CA LYS A 322 20.69 -1.86 -21.88
C LYS A 322 20.56 -2.22 -23.35
N SER A 323 20.99 -3.43 -23.74
CA SER A 323 20.90 -3.89 -25.13
C SER A 323 19.49 -4.37 -25.49
N ALA A 324 18.74 -4.89 -24.53
CA ALA A 324 17.41 -5.48 -24.72
C ALA A 324 16.25 -4.49 -24.58
N THR A 325 16.51 -3.24 -24.17
CA THR A 325 15.47 -2.24 -23.89
C THR A 325 15.83 -0.90 -24.48
N SER A 326 14.84 -0.05 -24.73
CA SER A 326 15.06 1.30 -25.25
C SER A 326 15.21 2.32 -24.12
N ALA A 327 15.97 3.39 -24.37
CA ALA A 327 16.23 4.44 -23.38
C ALA A 327 15.08 5.47 -23.25
N ASP A 328 14.23 5.57 -24.26
CA ASP A 328 13.08 6.50 -24.32
C ASP A 328 11.83 5.96 -23.61
N LYS A 329 11.82 4.67 -23.27
CA LYS A 329 10.69 4.01 -22.60
C LYS A 329 11.05 3.69 -21.14
N PRO A 330 10.16 4.00 -20.18
CA PRO A 330 10.39 3.62 -18.79
C PRO A 330 10.27 2.11 -18.60
N ILE A 331 10.96 1.59 -17.59
CA ILE A 331 10.96 0.17 -17.22
C ILE A 331 10.39 0.04 -15.80
N LEU A 332 9.52 -0.93 -15.57
CA LEU A 332 9.13 -1.30 -14.20
C LEU A 332 10.18 -2.22 -13.58
N PHE A 333 10.72 -1.85 -12.43
CA PHE A 333 11.66 -2.68 -11.67
C PHE A 333 10.91 -3.34 -10.51
N LEU A 334 10.60 -4.63 -10.64
CA LEU A 334 9.89 -5.39 -9.61
C LEU A 334 10.77 -6.48 -9.03
N ASN A 335 11.06 -6.42 -7.72
CA ASN A 335 11.98 -7.33 -7.03
C ASN A 335 13.41 -7.37 -7.63
N ALA A 336 13.71 -6.50 -8.60
CA ALA A 336 14.98 -6.46 -9.29
C ALA A 336 15.97 -5.54 -8.56
N PRO A 337 17.30 -5.73 -8.72
CA PRO A 337 18.29 -4.84 -8.14
C PRO A 337 18.20 -3.41 -8.71
N ASP A 338 17.90 -2.41 -7.87
CA ASP A 338 17.67 -1.01 -8.28
C ASP A 338 18.85 -0.37 -9.00
N GLN A 339 20.09 -0.79 -8.68
CA GLN A 339 21.30 -0.28 -9.32
C GLN A 339 21.35 -0.55 -10.84
N LEU A 340 20.54 -1.47 -11.34
CA LEU A 340 20.40 -1.72 -12.78
C LEU A 340 19.85 -0.50 -13.52
N MET A 341 19.01 0.33 -12.88
CA MET A 341 18.52 1.60 -13.47
C MET A 341 19.69 2.49 -13.87
N VAL A 342 20.64 2.64 -12.94
CA VAL A 342 21.83 3.48 -13.10
C VAL A 342 22.79 2.86 -14.13
N LEU A 343 23.09 1.57 -13.99
CA LEU A 343 24.11 0.91 -14.81
C LEU A 343 23.66 0.69 -16.26
N ALA A 344 22.37 0.42 -16.47
CA ALA A 344 21.79 0.26 -17.80
C ALA A 344 21.40 1.60 -18.42
N ASP A 345 21.46 2.70 -17.67
CA ASP A 345 21.00 4.03 -18.09
C ASP A 345 19.54 3.98 -18.54
N ARG A 346 18.68 3.48 -17.65
CA ARG A 346 17.24 3.30 -17.85
C ARG A 346 16.47 4.00 -16.75
N LEU A 347 15.36 4.61 -17.12
CA LEU A 347 14.50 5.32 -16.19
C LEU A 347 13.36 4.42 -15.73
N PRO A 348 13.01 4.44 -14.44
CA PRO A 348 11.86 3.72 -13.95
C PRO A 348 10.55 4.47 -14.25
N VAL A 349 9.44 3.83 -13.92
CA VAL A 349 8.08 4.37 -13.98
C VAL A 349 7.90 5.53 -12.98
N LYS A 350 7.08 6.54 -13.34
CA LYS A 350 6.65 7.66 -12.45
C LYS A 350 5.14 7.65 -12.12
N PRO A 351 4.71 8.09 -10.92
CA PRO A 351 5.50 8.15 -9.69
C PRO A 351 5.89 6.74 -9.22
N TRP A 352 6.73 6.64 -8.17
CA TRP A 352 7.18 5.37 -7.57
C TRP A 352 8.32 4.65 -8.29
N ALA A 353 9.42 5.37 -8.48
CA ALA A 353 10.64 4.86 -9.10
C ALA A 353 11.22 3.60 -8.45
N ILE A 354 11.03 3.44 -7.12
CA ILE A 354 11.49 2.28 -6.36
C ILE A 354 10.31 1.68 -5.59
N THR A 355 10.06 0.40 -5.81
CA THR A 355 8.96 -0.34 -5.17
C THR A 355 9.49 -1.40 -4.22
N PHE A 356 9.83 -0.99 -2.98
CA PHE A 356 10.16 -1.96 -1.95
C PHE A 356 8.94 -2.79 -1.56
N PRO A 357 9.11 -4.07 -1.19
CA PRO A 357 8.01 -4.96 -0.80
C PRO A 357 7.01 -4.35 0.17
N TRP A 358 7.48 -3.72 1.25
CA TRP A 358 6.60 -3.14 2.27
C TRP A 358 5.87 -1.87 1.82
N TYR A 359 6.28 -1.20 0.74
CA TYR A 359 5.49 -0.10 0.15
C TYR A 359 4.31 -0.64 -0.66
N LEU A 360 4.51 -1.78 -1.33
CA LEU A 360 3.46 -2.49 -2.08
C LEU A 360 2.40 -3.11 -1.17
N GLU A 361 2.68 -3.24 0.13
CA GLU A 361 1.68 -3.63 1.15
C GLU A 361 0.82 -2.46 1.64
N LEU A 362 1.14 -1.22 1.28
CA LEU A 362 0.28 -0.08 1.62
C LEU A 362 -1.03 -0.17 0.82
N PRO A 363 -2.19 0.05 1.46
CA PRO A 363 -3.48 0.01 0.76
C PRO A 363 -3.48 0.87 -0.52
N GLY A 364 -3.94 0.26 -1.62
CA GLY A 364 -4.02 0.88 -2.95
C GLY A 364 -2.68 1.13 -3.66
N PHE A 365 -1.53 0.77 -3.08
CA PHE A 365 -0.22 1.11 -3.65
C PHE A 365 0.13 0.26 -4.88
N GLN A 366 -0.25 -1.02 -4.92
CA GLN A 366 -0.05 -1.86 -6.11
C GLN A 366 -0.84 -1.31 -7.32
N GLN A 367 -2.08 -0.90 -7.10
CA GLN A 367 -2.95 -0.30 -8.12
C GLN A 367 -2.34 1.00 -8.67
N ARG A 368 -1.75 1.84 -7.82
CA ARG A 368 -1.01 3.05 -8.25
C ARG A 368 0.18 2.72 -9.15
N VAL A 369 0.90 1.64 -8.87
CA VAL A 369 2.02 1.20 -9.73
C VAL A 369 1.49 0.66 -11.07
N ILE A 370 0.40 -0.12 -11.07
CA ILE A 370 -0.23 -0.63 -12.30
C ILE A 370 -0.68 0.52 -13.20
N SER A 371 -1.44 1.49 -12.67
CA SER A 371 -1.89 2.66 -13.43
C SER A 371 -0.71 3.45 -14.01
N ALA A 372 0.37 3.64 -13.25
CA ALA A 372 1.57 4.31 -13.74
C ALA A 372 2.26 3.54 -14.89
N VAL A 373 2.22 2.20 -14.86
CA VAL A 373 2.76 1.32 -15.91
C VAL A 373 1.93 1.43 -17.19
N GLU A 374 0.60 1.52 -17.07
CA GLU A 374 -0.33 1.70 -18.19
C GLU A 374 -0.22 3.09 -18.81
N ASP A 375 -0.29 4.15 -18.01
CA ASP A 375 -0.25 5.55 -18.45
C ASP A 375 1.04 5.90 -19.21
N GLN A 376 2.17 5.32 -18.79
CA GLN A 376 3.46 5.52 -19.44
C GLN A 376 3.75 4.51 -20.55
N GLN A 377 2.77 3.66 -20.90
CA GLN A 377 2.86 2.65 -21.95
C GLN A 377 4.15 1.80 -21.81
N VAL A 378 4.42 1.34 -20.59
CA VAL A 378 5.62 0.55 -20.29
C VAL A 378 5.61 -0.72 -21.12
N THR A 379 6.71 -0.96 -21.84
CA THR A 379 6.88 -2.13 -22.70
C THR A 379 7.69 -3.26 -22.05
N SER A 380 8.35 -2.95 -20.94
CA SER A 380 9.36 -3.80 -20.33
C SER A 380 9.28 -3.77 -18.81
N VAL A 381 9.27 -4.95 -18.21
CA VAL A 381 9.32 -5.16 -16.76
C VAL A 381 10.56 -5.99 -16.45
N ILE A 382 11.44 -5.49 -15.61
CA ILE A 382 12.54 -6.29 -15.08
C ILE A 382 12.14 -6.89 -13.75
N PHE A 383 12.38 -8.20 -13.62
CA PHE A 383 11.82 -9.02 -12.57
C PHE A 383 12.83 -10.05 -12.07
N SER A 384 12.94 -10.22 -10.75
CA SER A 384 13.68 -11.34 -10.15
C SER A 384 12.70 -12.31 -9.46
N PRO A 385 12.64 -13.58 -9.90
CA PRO A 385 11.74 -14.57 -9.29
C PRO A 385 12.18 -14.91 -7.85
N GLY A 386 11.38 -14.55 -6.84
CA GLY A 386 11.52 -15.06 -5.47
C GLY A 386 11.24 -14.06 -4.34
N PHE A 387 10.82 -14.62 -3.21
CA PHE A 387 10.57 -14.02 -1.89
C PHE A 387 9.30 -13.19 -1.67
N TYR A 388 8.98 -12.20 -2.50
CA TYR A 388 7.81 -11.34 -2.28
C TYR A 388 6.96 -11.23 -3.55
N ARG A 389 5.65 -11.44 -3.43
CA ARG A 389 4.70 -11.40 -4.54
C ARG A 389 3.56 -10.41 -4.24
N PRO A 390 3.65 -9.17 -4.76
CA PRO A 390 2.52 -8.25 -4.71
C PRO A 390 1.45 -8.78 -5.66
N LYS A 391 0.43 -9.47 -5.12
CA LYS A 391 -0.51 -10.29 -5.90
C LYS A 391 -1.08 -9.54 -7.11
N ASP A 392 -1.65 -8.36 -6.91
CA ASP A 392 -2.35 -7.62 -7.95
C ASP A 392 -1.40 -7.18 -9.07
N LEU A 393 -0.19 -6.72 -8.68
CA LEU A 393 0.83 -6.29 -9.63
C LEU A 393 1.48 -7.48 -10.36
N ASP A 394 1.71 -8.61 -9.67
CA ASP A 394 2.26 -9.83 -10.26
C ASP A 394 1.29 -10.45 -11.28
N ASP A 395 0.00 -10.54 -10.92
CA ASP A 395 -1.07 -11.01 -11.82
C ASP A 395 -1.16 -10.14 -13.09
N PHE A 396 -1.16 -8.81 -12.92
CA PHE A 396 -1.14 -7.86 -14.03
C PHE A 396 0.08 -8.07 -14.96
N ILE A 397 1.29 -8.18 -14.40
CA ILE A 397 2.52 -8.35 -15.18
C ILE A 397 2.50 -9.69 -15.94
N ASN A 398 2.03 -10.76 -15.30
CA ASN A 398 1.94 -12.08 -15.93
C ASN A 398 0.97 -12.09 -17.12
N GLN A 399 -0.13 -11.34 -17.02
CA GLN A 399 -1.11 -11.22 -18.11
C GLN A 399 -0.61 -10.35 -19.28
N HIS A 400 0.07 -9.24 -18.99
CA HIS A 400 0.38 -8.21 -20.00
C HIS A 400 1.81 -8.26 -20.56
N PHE A 401 2.73 -8.98 -19.92
CA PHE A 401 4.13 -9.10 -20.34
C PHE A 401 4.55 -10.57 -20.44
N PRO A 402 3.98 -11.34 -21.39
CA PRO A 402 4.15 -12.79 -21.46
C PRO A 402 5.53 -13.22 -21.98
N GLU A 403 6.24 -12.37 -22.73
CA GLU A 403 7.54 -12.72 -23.29
C GLU A 403 8.64 -12.61 -22.24
N ILE A 404 9.36 -13.71 -21.98
CA ILE A 404 10.42 -13.75 -20.97
C ILE A 404 11.78 -13.89 -21.64
N THR A 405 12.62 -12.88 -21.47
CA THR A 405 14.04 -12.88 -21.87
C THR A 405 14.92 -12.98 -20.62
N PRO A 406 15.73 -14.04 -20.45
CA PRO A 406 16.70 -14.12 -19.35
C PRO A 406 17.78 -13.03 -19.47
N ILE A 407 17.91 -12.20 -18.44
CA ILE A 407 19.00 -11.21 -18.33
C ILE A 407 20.19 -11.85 -17.59
N SER A 408 19.91 -12.56 -16.50
CA SER A 408 20.87 -13.40 -15.77
C SER A 408 20.15 -14.62 -15.18
N ASP A 409 20.88 -15.46 -14.44
CA ASP A 409 20.31 -16.63 -13.77
C ASP A 409 19.19 -16.29 -12.77
N GLN A 410 19.15 -15.04 -12.28
CA GLN A 410 18.21 -14.57 -11.27
C GLN A 410 17.37 -13.36 -11.70
N ILE A 411 17.62 -12.80 -12.90
CA ILE A 411 16.94 -11.60 -13.39
C ILE A 411 16.38 -11.89 -14.77
N GLN A 412 15.10 -11.58 -14.95
CA GLN A 412 14.35 -11.77 -16.18
C GLN A 412 13.81 -10.43 -16.65
N LEU A 413 13.73 -10.27 -17.96
CA LEU A 413 13.03 -9.18 -18.62
C LEU A 413 11.75 -9.74 -19.19
N LYS A 414 10.62 -9.22 -18.73
CA LYS A 414 9.32 -9.47 -19.32
C LYS A 414 8.98 -8.35 -20.29
N SER A 415 8.61 -8.69 -21.52
CA SER A 415 8.28 -7.73 -22.58
C SER A 415 6.83 -7.89 -23.02
N ARG A 416 6.23 -6.78 -23.46
CA ARG A 416 4.98 -6.83 -24.23
C ARG A 416 5.25 -7.45 -25.59
N THR A 417 4.35 -8.32 -26.05
CA THR A 417 4.37 -8.88 -27.40
C THR A 417 4.32 -7.77 -28.46
N PRO A 418 5.09 -7.81 -29.57
CA PRO A 418 4.94 -6.88 -30.67
C PRO A 418 3.52 -6.96 -31.25
N PRO A 419 2.91 -5.85 -31.70
CA PRO A 419 1.58 -5.89 -32.26
C PRO A 419 1.60 -6.71 -33.56
N SER A 420 0.85 -7.81 -33.61
CA SER A 420 0.42 -8.40 -34.87
C SER A 420 -0.44 -7.36 -35.60
N VAL A 421 -0.14 -7.13 -36.88
CA VAL A 421 -0.97 -6.28 -37.76
C VAL A 421 -2.36 -6.91 -37.86
N THR A 422 -3.22 -6.38 -37.02
CA THR A 422 -4.68 -6.40 -37.08
C THR A 422 -5.05 -4.93 -36.89
N PRO A 423 -5.99 -4.38 -37.68
CA PRO A 423 -6.42 -2.99 -37.49
C PRO A 423 -6.80 -2.80 -36.02
N PRO A 424 -6.62 -1.59 -35.45
CA PRO A 424 -6.73 -1.38 -34.02
C PRO A 424 -8.06 -1.96 -33.51
N ASP A 425 -7.96 -2.92 -32.59
CA ASP A 425 -9.11 -3.31 -31.76
C ASP A 425 -9.41 -2.09 -30.86
N PRO A 426 -10.62 -1.50 -30.88
CA PRO A 426 -10.94 -0.22 -30.23
C PRO A 426 -10.91 -0.25 -28.69
N ALA A 427 -10.37 -1.29 -28.06
CA ALA A 427 -10.69 -1.67 -26.69
C ALA A 427 -9.97 -0.91 -25.57
N ASN A 428 -9.17 0.13 -25.85
CA ASN A 428 -8.56 0.97 -24.80
C ASN A 428 -8.56 2.48 -25.12
N GLU A 429 -9.32 2.90 -26.13
CA GLU A 429 -9.86 4.25 -26.18
C GLU A 429 -11.34 4.12 -25.82
N VAL A 430 -11.78 4.75 -24.72
CA VAL A 430 -13.23 4.95 -24.55
C VAL A 430 -13.62 6.07 -25.51
N LEU A 431 -13.87 5.71 -26.76
CA LEU A 431 -14.50 6.59 -27.73
C LEU A 431 -15.99 6.65 -27.37
N VAL A 432 -16.41 7.72 -26.68
CA VAL A 432 -17.84 7.96 -26.43
C VAL A 432 -18.43 8.58 -27.68
N THR A 433 -18.91 7.76 -28.63
CA THR A 433 -19.69 8.27 -29.75
C THR A 433 -21.06 8.73 -29.26
N VAL A 434 -21.29 10.04 -29.19
CA VAL A 434 -22.61 10.59 -28.87
C VAL A 434 -23.37 10.77 -30.18
N THR A 435 -24.31 9.87 -30.50
CA THR A 435 -25.21 10.11 -31.63
C THR A 435 -26.18 11.24 -31.26
N ALA A 436 -25.85 12.47 -31.61
CA ALA A 436 -26.77 13.59 -31.49
C ALA A 436 -27.91 13.43 -32.51
N HIS A 437 -29.15 13.32 -32.02
CA HIS A 437 -30.29 13.70 -32.85
C HIS A 437 -30.41 15.23 -32.85
N PRO A 438 -30.66 15.85 -34.01
CA PRO A 438 -30.51 17.28 -34.19
C PRO A 438 -31.72 17.96 -33.56
N THR A 439 -31.52 18.63 -32.41
CA THR A 439 -32.19 19.88 -31.99
C THR A 439 -32.15 20.04 -30.47
N PHE A 440 -31.00 20.31 -29.85
CA PHE A 440 -31.02 20.95 -28.52
C PHE A 440 -29.81 21.88 -28.37
N ALA A 441 -30.10 23.12 -27.97
CA ALA A 441 -29.13 24.21 -27.85
C ALA A 441 -28.45 24.30 -26.47
N ASP A 442 -28.83 23.44 -25.52
CA ASP A 442 -28.33 23.48 -24.14
C ASP A 442 -28.04 22.06 -23.64
N ILE A 443 -26.78 21.80 -23.24
CA ILE A 443 -26.38 20.56 -22.55
C ILE A 443 -26.33 20.86 -21.05
N ASN A 444 -27.30 20.33 -20.30
CA ASN A 444 -27.31 20.40 -18.84
C ASN A 444 -26.72 19.11 -18.25
N ILE A 445 -25.51 19.18 -17.69
CA ILE A 445 -24.94 18.08 -16.89
C ILE A 445 -25.58 18.16 -15.49
N LEU A 446 -26.68 17.42 -15.30
CA LEU A 446 -27.38 17.36 -14.02
C LEU A 446 -26.75 16.29 -13.11
N ASN A 447 -26.19 16.77 -12.00
CA ASN A 447 -25.90 16.08 -10.74
C ASN A 447 -24.75 15.05 -10.72
N PHE A 448 -23.62 15.49 -10.17
CA PHE A 448 -22.55 14.64 -9.65
C PHE A 448 -22.82 14.40 -8.15
N TYR A 449 -23.10 13.17 -7.73
CA TYR A 449 -23.26 12.80 -6.30
C TYR A 449 -22.10 11.88 -5.87
N PRO A 450 -20.96 12.42 -5.41
CA PRO A 450 -19.91 11.59 -4.83
C PRO A 450 -20.25 11.41 -3.34
N SER A 451 -21.04 10.39 -2.99
CA SER A 451 -21.21 10.08 -1.56
C SER A 451 -19.95 9.46 -0.97
N ASP A 452 -19.08 8.82 -1.78
CA ASP A 452 -17.92 8.04 -1.32
C ASP A 452 -16.74 8.04 -2.31
N ILE A 453 -16.48 9.16 -3.01
CA ILE A 453 -15.43 9.21 -4.04
C ILE A 453 -14.36 10.25 -3.68
N PHE A 454 -13.11 9.81 -3.62
CA PHE A 454 -11.91 10.65 -3.58
C PHE A 454 -11.28 10.65 -4.98
N VAL A 455 -11.35 11.77 -5.69
CA VAL A 455 -10.85 11.91 -7.08
C VAL A 455 -9.75 12.96 -7.10
N ASP A 456 -8.53 12.62 -7.53
CA ASP A 456 -7.42 13.60 -7.51
C ASP A 456 -7.66 14.75 -8.48
N LYS A 457 -8.13 14.46 -9.70
CA LYS A 457 -8.32 15.45 -10.76
C LYS A 457 -9.42 15.04 -11.73
N ILE A 458 -10.32 15.96 -12.06
CA ILE A 458 -11.31 15.79 -13.14
C ILE A 458 -10.97 16.76 -14.27
N THR A 459 -10.82 16.26 -15.49
CA THR A 459 -10.58 17.09 -16.68
C THR A 459 -11.70 16.87 -17.71
N LEU A 460 -12.46 17.93 -17.98
CA LEU A 460 -13.49 17.94 -19.02
C LEU A 460 -12.91 18.55 -20.30
N LYS A 461 -12.97 17.82 -21.43
CA LYS A 461 -12.47 18.30 -22.72
C LYS A 461 -13.56 18.20 -23.79
N LEU A 462 -13.98 19.35 -24.32
CA LEU A 462 -14.98 19.43 -25.38
C LEU A 462 -14.29 19.55 -26.74
N THR A 463 -14.61 18.64 -27.66
CA THR A 463 -14.06 18.63 -29.02
C THR A 463 -15.20 18.55 -30.02
N ALA A 464 -15.25 19.49 -30.97
CA ALA A 464 -16.25 19.48 -32.03
C ALA A 464 -15.58 19.17 -33.38
N THR A 465 -16.30 18.44 -34.24
CA THR A 465 -15.96 18.23 -35.64
C THR A 465 -16.93 19.03 -36.53
N PRO A 466 -16.46 19.69 -37.61
CA PRO A 466 -17.34 20.50 -38.44
C PRO A 466 -18.34 19.61 -39.20
N SER A 467 -19.60 20.07 -39.34
CA SER A 467 -20.60 19.33 -40.12
C SER A 467 -20.20 19.27 -41.60
N ALA A 468 -20.64 18.21 -42.27
CA ALA A 468 -20.24 17.81 -43.63
C ALA A 468 -20.64 18.78 -44.76
N SER A 469 -20.94 20.05 -44.47
CA SER A 469 -21.39 21.05 -45.43
C SER A 469 -20.39 22.17 -45.74
N LEU A 470 -19.17 22.16 -45.17
CA LEU A 470 -18.12 23.13 -45.50
C LEU A 470 -16.74 22.49 -45.72
N PRO A 471 -15.97 22.92 -46.74
CA PRO A 471 -14.70 22.31 -47.07
C PRO A 471 -13.59 22.92 -46.22
N VAL A 472 -13.35 22.40 -45.01
CA VAL A 472 -12.15 22.72 -44.21
C VAL A 472 -11.59 21.43 -43.60
N GLN A 473 -10.26 21.35 -43.55
CA GLN A 473 -9.46 20.18 -43.16
C GLN A 473 -9.98 19.47 -41.92
N ALA A 474 -10.08 18.13 -42.00
CA ALA A 474 -10.42 17.25 -40.90
C ALA A 474 -9.39 17.39 -39.77
N GLY A 475 -9.78 18.10 -38.72
CA GLY A 475 -9.01 18.24 -37.49
C GLY A 475 -9.95 18.56 -36.34
N SER A 476 -9.86 17.78 -35.26
CA SER A 476 -10.57 18.01 -34.01
C SER A 476 -10.09 19.31 -33.35
N GLN A 477 -11.01 20.20 -32.95
CA GLN A 477 -10.68 21.47 -32.30
C GLN A 477 -11.21 21.48 -30.86
N THR A 478 -10.33 21.72 -29.88
CA THR A 478 -10.70 21.78 -28.45
C THR A 478 -11.35 23.13 -28.13
N LEU A 479 -12.59 23.11 -27.63
CA LEU A 479 -13.39 24.31 -27.33
C LEU A 479 -13.18 24.84 -25.90
N GLY A 480 -12.66 24.02 -24.97
CA GLY A 480 -12.32 24.43 -23.61
C GLY A 480 -11.90 23.26 -22.70
N THR A 481 -11.23 23.59 -21.59
CA THR A 481 -10.80 22.65 -20.55
C THR A 481 -11.17 23.19 -19.17
N LEU A 482 -11.83 22.40 -18.33
CA LEU A 482 -12.07 22.72 -16.91
C LEU A 482 -11.36 21.68 -16.03
N THR A 483 -10.68 22.13 -14.98
CA THR A 483 -9.91 21.27 -14.07
C THR A 483 -10.29 21.57 -12.61
N TYR A 484 -10.62 20.54 -11.84
CA TYR A 484 -10.82 20.61 -10.39
C TYR A 484 -9.77 19.73 -9.70
N ASP A 485 -8.93 20.33 -8.83
CA ASP A 485 -8.02 19.63 -7.93
C ASP A 485 -8.65 19.56 -6.53
N THR A 486 -8.76 18.37 -5.94
CA THR A 486 -9.47 18.19 -4.65
C THR A 486 -8.57 18.01 -3.43
N TRP A 487 -7.23 17.97 -3.58
CA TRP A 487 -6.33 17.60 -2.48
C TRP A 487 -5.61 18.81 -1.86
N ASP A 488 -6.18 19.36 -0.77
CA ASP A 488 -5.44 20.20 0.20
C ASP A 488 -4.94 19.33 1.37
N ASP A 489 -3.77 19.71 1.84
CA ASP A 489 -2.89 19.14 2.86
C ASP A 489 -3.56 18.80 4.20
N LYS A 490 -4.76 19.34 4.47
CA LYS A 490 -5.52 19.10 5.70
C LYS A 490 -6.22 17.73 5.75
N ASP A 491 -6.52 17.13 4.61
CA ASP A 491 -7.30 15.88 4.56
C ASP A 491 -6.46 14.62 4.80
N GLN A 492 -5.12 14.72 4.64
CA GLN A 492 -4.18 13.66 5.04
C GLN A 492 -4.10 13.44 6.56
N LEU A 493 -4.47 14.44 7.36
CA LEU A 493 -4.51 14.39 8.83
C LEU A 493 -5.78 13.69 9.35
N ALA A 494 -6.84 13.64 8.54
CA ALA A 494 -8.15 13.11 8.88
C ALA A 494 -8.19 11.59 8.61
N ILE A 495 -7.60 11.15 7.49
CA ILE A 495 -7.36 9.73 7.14
C ILE A 495 -6.47 9.03 8.19
N ALA A 496 -5.45 9.74 8.68
CA ALA A 496 -4.57 9.28 9.76
C ALA A 496 -5.28 8.94 11.07
N LYS A 497 -6.46 9.51 11.28
CA LYS A 497 -7.24 9.43 12.52
C LYS A 497 -8.56 8.68 12.34
N GLY A 498 -8.80 8.08 11.16
CA GLY A 498 -10.06 7.40 10.86
C GLY A 498 -11.26 8.35 10.77
N GLN A 499 -11.05 9.63 10.47
CA GLN A 499 -12.12 10.61 10.27
C GLN A 499 -12.05 11.15 8.84
N LEU A 500 -12.85 10.64 7.92
CA LEU A 500 -13.00 11.22 6.58
C LEU A 500 -13.99 12.39 6.65
N LYS A 501 -13.69 13.52 6.00
CA LYS A 501 -14.63 14.64 5.85
C LYS A 501 -15.14 14.68 4.40
N LYS A 502 -16.46 14.80 4.22
CA LYS A 502 -17.13 14.91 2.91
C LYS A 502 -16.80 16.23 2.20
N LEU A 503 -16.72 16.17 0.86
CA LEU A 503 -16.68 17.34 -0.02
C LEU A 503 -17.81 18.33 0.30
N PRO A 504 -17.58 19.66 0.25
CA PRO A 504 -18.67 20.62 0.25
C PRO A 504 -19.40 20.54 -1.09
N VAL A 505 -20.70 20.22 -1.03
CA VAL A 505 -21.60 20.24 -2.18
C VAL A 505 -21.71 21.67 -2.68
N THR A 506 -21.25 21.94 -3.91
CA THR A 506 -21.54 23.21 -4.60
C THR A 506 -22.65 22.96 -5.62
N ASN A 507 -23.85 23.48 -5.33
CA ASN A 507 -25.06 23.34 -6.16
C ASN A 507 -25.10 24.31 -7.37
N GLN A 508 -23.96 24.68 -7.95
CA GLN A 508 -23.94 25.63 -9.07
C GLN A 508 -23.80 24.87 -10.40
N PRO A 509 -24.83 24.87 -11.27
CA PRO A 509 -24.74 24.25 -12.59
C PRO A 509 -23.71 24.98 -13.47
N ILE A 510 -22.94 24.21 -14.25
CA ILE A 510 -22.01 24.76 -15.23
C ILE A 510 -22.78 24.92 -16.55
N THR A 511 -22.96 26.17 -17.00
CA THR A 511 -23.60 26.49 -18.28
C THR A 511 -22.53 26.85 -19.31
N ILE A 512 -22.52 26.19 -20.46
CA ILE A 512 -21.63 26.51 -21.58
C ILE A 512 -22.47 27.00 -22.74
N SER A 513 -22.34 28.28 -23.09
CA SER A 513 -23.02 28.90 -24.24
C SER A 513 -22.09 28.95 -25.45
N SER A 514 -22.47 28.29 -26.56
CA SER A 514 -21.77 28.40 -27.86
C SER A 514 -22.34 29.55 -28.70
N PRO A 515 -21.51 30.38 -29.38
CA PRO A 515 -22.03 31.49 -30.19
C PRO A 515 -22.62 31.10 -31.56
N THR A 516 -22.37 29.90 -32.11
CA THR A 516 -22.84 29.54 -33.46
C THR A 516 -22.95 28.03 -33.65
N SER A 517 -23.82 27.63 -34.58
CA SER A 517 -24.15 26.25 -34.97
C SER A 517 -22.92 25.37 -35.22
N PHE A 518 -22.58 24.55 -34.23
CA PHE A 518 -21.73 23.37 -34.39
C PHE A 518 -22.58 22.13 -34.13
N ASP A 519 -22.48 21.13 -35.00
CA ASP A 519 -22.96 19.78 -34.68
C ASP A 519 -21.98 19.16 -33.69
N ILE A 520 -22.43 18.91 -32.46
CA ILE A 520 -21.60 18.27 -31.43
C ILE A 520 -21.63 16.77 -31.72
N ALA A 521 -20.57 16.28 -32.35
CA ALA A 521 -20.45 14.86 -32.68
C ALA A 521 -19.99 14.01 -31.49
N ASP A 522 -19.11 14.54 -30.61
CA ASP A 522 -18.54 13.79 -29.49
C ASP A 522 -18.25 14.71 -28.29
N ILE A 523 -18.39 14.18 -27.07
CA ILE A 523 -17.96 14.82 -25.82
C ILE A 523 -17.02 13.86 -25.11
N ASP A 524 -15.79 14.28 -24.87
CA ASP A 524 -14.73 13.42 -24.33
C ASP A 524 -14.55 13.68 -22.83
N PHE A 525 -14.61 12.62 -22.02
CA PHE A 525 -14.59 12.71 -20.56
C PHE A 525 -13.40 11.94 -19.98
N LYS A 526 -12.56 12.61 -19.17
CA LYS A 526 -11.36 12.00 -18.58
C LYS A 526 -11.32 12.23 -17.06
N ILE A 527 -11.35 11.14 -16.29
CA ILE A 527 -11.04 11.13 -14.85
C ILE A 527 -9.64 10.57 -14.69
N ASP A 528 -8.76 11.33 -14.02
CA ASP A 528 -7.43 10.87 -13.67
C ASP A 528 -7.40 10.53 -12.16
N ASN A 529 -6.81 9.40 -11.78
CA ASN A 529 -6.54 8.93 -10.41
C ASN A 529 -7.77 8.85 -9.46
N LEU A 530 -8.46 7.71 -9.50
CA LEU A 530 -9.46 7.32 -8.50
C LEU A 530 -8.78 6.57 -7.33
N ILE A 531 -8.87 7.07 -6.10
CA ILE A 531 -8.33 6.39 -4.92
C ILE A 531 -9.49 5.86 -4.07
N THR A 532 -9.64 4.54 -3.99
CA THR A 532 -10.65 3.88 -3.13
C THR A 532 -10.01 2.71 -2.36
N ASP A 533 -10.31 2.61 -1.07
CA ASP A 533 -9.63 1.74 -0.10
C ASP A 533 -10.16 0.28 -0.06
N LYS A 534 -10.89 -0.19 -1.09
CA LYS A 534 -11.32 -1.60 -1.24
C LYS A 534 -11.44 -1.99 -2.72
N LYS A 535 -10.90 -3.17 -3.06
CA LYS A 535 -11.05 -3.99 -4.29
C LYS A 535 -11.24 -3.23 -5.62
N LEU A 536 -10.22 -3.29 -6.47
CA LEU A 536 -10.24 -2.79 -7.86
C LEU A 536 -11.47 -3.32 -8.64
N ASP A 537 -11.90 -4.57 -8.41
CA ASP A 537 -13.08 -5.17 -9.05
C ASP A 537 -14.44 -4.55 -8.69
N GLN A 538 -14.53 -3.68 -7.67
CA GLN A 538 -15.74 -2.91 -7.33
C GLN A 538 -15.69 -1.47 -7.86
N VAL A 539 -14.55 -1.05 -8.43
CA VAL A 539 -14.24 0.35 -8.73
C VAL A 539 -14.00 0.57 -10.23
N THR A 540 -13.31 -0.34 -10.93
CA THR A 540 -13.33 -0.39 -12.41
C THR A 540 -14.71 -0.77 -12.92
N THR A 541 -15.43 -1.59 -12.18
CA THR A 541 -16.88 -1.78 -12.37
C THR A 541 -17.60 -0.46 -12.12
N ARG A 542 -17.50 0.21 -10.96
CA ARG A 542 -18.14 1.53 -10.75
C ARG A 542 -17.78 2.65 -11.77
N LEU A 543 -16.62 2.62 -12.43
CA LEU A 543 -16.22 3.60 -13.45
C LEU A 543 -16.69 3.21 -14.86
N ILE A 544 -16.62 1.93 -15.25
CA ILE A 544 -17.27 1.40 -16.45
C ILE A 544 -18.81 1.50 -16.31
N ASP A 545 -19.34 1.38 -15.09
CA ASP A 545 -20.74 1.57 -14.71
C ASP A 545 -21.23 3.01 -14.98
N SER A 546 -20.32 3.99 -15.03
CA SER A 546 -20.63 5.37 -15.39
C SER A 546 -20.42 5.69 -16.88
N ALA A 547 -19.68 4.85 -17.62
CA ALA A 547 -19.44 5.00 -19.06
C ALA A 547 -20.33 4.09 -19.92
N ALA A 548 -20.86 3.00 -19.35
CA ALA A 548 -21.92 2.19 -19.93
C ALA A 548 -23.29 2.77 -19.52
N PHE A 549 -23.55 4.03 -19.86
CA PHE A 549 -24.91 4.57 -19.76
C PHE A 549 -25.78 3.88 -20.82
N ARG A 550 -26.35 2.72 -20.48
CA ARG A 550 -27.74 2.49 -20.89
C ARG A 550 -28.51 3.64 -20.24
N LEU A 551 -28.94 4.58 -21.07
CA LEU A 551 -29.77 5.69 -20.62
C LEU A 551 -30.83 5.13 -19.67
N PRO A 552 -30.93 5.62 -18.43
CA PRO A 552 -31.91 5.13 -17.49
C PRO A 552 -33.27 5.24 -18.18
N ALA A 553 -34.13 4.25 -17.94
CA ALA A 553 -35.44 4.23 -18.57
C ALA A 553 -36.28 5.41 -18.03
N LEU A 554 -36.15 6.59 -18.65
CA LEU A 554 -36.82 7.83 -18.26
C LEU A 554 -38.35 7.71 -18.27
N ASN A 555 -38.87 6.69 -18.97
CA ASN A 555 -40.29 6.37 -19.07
C ASN A 555 -40.71 5.14 -18.26
N PHE A 556 -39.87 4.63 -17.35
CA PHE A 556 -40.28 3.54 -16.46
C PHE A 556 -41.29 4.06 -15.43
N PRO A 557 -42.39 3.35 -15.15
CA PRO A 557 -43.37 3.78 -14.17
C PRO A 557 -42.80 3.67 -12.74
N SER A 558 -43.00 4.70 -11.92
CA SER A 558 -42.63 4.69 -10.49
C SER A 558 -43.54 3.81 -9.62
N THR A 559 -44.64 3.30 -10.18
CA THR A 559 -45.52 2.34 -9.53
C THR A 559 -45.83 1.17 -10.46
N LEU A 560 -45.60 -0.05 -9.99
CA LEU A 560 -45.95 -1.30 -10.68
C LEU A 560 -47.19 -1.94 -10.06
N SER A 561 -48.09 -2.38 -10.93
CA SER A 561 -49.33 -3.08 -10.56
C SER A 561 -49.70 -4.12 -11.61
N GLY A 562 -50.31 -5.23 -11.19
CA GLY A 562 -50.74 -6.29 -12.11
C GLY A 562 -49.57 -7.12 -12.64
N THR A 563 -49.59 -7.51 -13.91
CA THR A 563 -48.45 -8.23 -14.53
C THR A 563 -47.58 -7.24 -15.30
N TYR A 564 -46.29 -7.18 -14.96
CA TYR A 564 -45.31 -6.31 -15.62
C TYR A 564 -44.19 -7.13 -16.26
N LEU A 565 -43.83 -6.82 -17.50
CA LEU A 565 -42.81 -7.58 -18.25
C LEU A 565 -41.51 -6.78 -18.35
N ILE A 566 -40.40 -7.40 -17.92
CA ILE A 566 -39.03 -6.89 -18.10
C ILE A 566 -38.36 -7.71 -19.19
N ASN A 567 -38.41 -7.22 -20.42
CA ASN A 567 -37.88 -7.97 -21.58
C ASN A 567 -36.37 -7.80 -21.78
N GLN A 568 -35.77 -6.82 -21.12
CA GLN A 568 -34.35 -6.52 -21.19
C GLN A 568 -33.89 -5.89 -19.88
N THR A 569 -32.59 -5.98 -19.61
CA THR A 569 -31.98 -5.32 -18.45
C THR A 569 -32.31 -3.84 -18.43
N THR A 570 -32.94 -3.43 -17.34
CA THR A 570 -33.49 -2.09 -17.13
C THR A 570 -32.83 -1.48 -15.90
N VAL A 571 -32.29 -0.28 -16.05
CA VAL A 571 -31.70 0.50 -14.97
C VAL A 571 -32.58 1.74 -14.76
N LEU A 572 -33.07 1.93 -13.53
CA LEU A 572 -33.89 3.09 -13.20
C LEU A 572 -33.02 4.32 -12.92
N PRO A 573 -33.52 5.53 -13.23
CA PRO A 573 -32.85 6.77 -12.84
C PRO A 573 -32.50 6.80 -11.35
N GLN A 574 -31.34 7.39 -11.03
CA GLN A 574 -30.88 7.55 -9.66
C GLN A 574 -31.91 8.28 -8.79
N GLY A 575 -32.17 7.76 -7.59
CA GLY A 575 -33.13 8.33 -6.64
C GLY A 575 -34.60 8.14 -7.02
N MET A 576 -34.91 7.54 -8.18
CA MET A 576 -36.29 7.27 -8.56
C MET A 576 -36.89 6.18 -7.65
N PRO A 577 -37.95 6.48 -6.87
CA PRO A 577 -38.60 5.48 -6.04
C PRO A 577 -39.37 4.49 -6.91
N LEU A 578 -39.45 3.25 -6.45
CA LEU A 578 -40.23 2.20 -7.07
C LEU A 578 -41.22 1.61 -6.06
N ASN A 579 -42.49 1.87 -6.27
CA ASN A 579 -43.57 1.28 -5.49
C ASN A 579 -44.16 0.07 -6.22
N ILE A 580 -44.30 -1.06 -5.55
CA ILE A 580 -44.85 -2.29 -6.13
C ILE A 580 -46.07 -2.67 -5.31
N THR A 581 -47.24 -2.61 -5.94
CA THR A 581 -48.52 -2.81 -5.25
C THR A 581 -48.79 -4.29 -4.95
N PRO A 582 -49.57 -4.63 -3.89
CA PRO A 582 -49.95 -6.01 -3.59
C PRO A 582 -50.53 -6.77 -4.80
N GLY A 583 -50.17 -8.04 -4.95
CA GLY A 583 -50.63 -8.89 -6.06
C GLY A 583 -49.90 -8.69 -7.39
N THR A 584 -48.85 -7.87 -7.43
CA THR A 584 -48.07 -7.62 -8.65
C THR A 584 -47.18 -8.81 -8.98
N THR A 585 -47.14 -9.21 -10.26
CA THR A 585 -46.20 -10.19 -10.80
C THR A 585 -45.28 -9.54 -11.83
N ILE A 586 -43.98 -9.52 -11.56
CA ILE A 586 -42.95 -8.99 -12.45
C ILE A 586 -42.27 -10.18 -13.13
N LYS A 587 -42.36 -10.24 -14.47
CA LYS A 587 -41.81 -11.35 -15.26
C LYS A 587 -40.64 -10.92 -16.12
N PHE A 588 -39.49 -11.54 -15.91
CA PHE A 588 -38.24 -11.22 -16.58
C PHE A 588 -37.95 -12.18 -17.73
N ALA A 589 -37.52 -11.64 -18.88
CA ALA A 589 -36.95 -12.47 -19.94
C ALA A 589 -35.63 -13.13 -19.46
N PRO A 590 -35.16 -14.22 -20.09
CA PRO A 590 -33.90 -14.88 -19.72
C PRO A 590 -32.74 -13.87 -19.65
N GLY A 591 -32.01 -13.87 -18.52
CA GLY A 591 -30.90 -12.95 -18.24
C GLY A 591 -31.27 -11.46 -18.08
N ALA A 592 -32.55 -11.07 -18.12
CA ALA A 592 -32.95 -9.69 -17.91
C ALA A 592 -32.94 -9.32 -16.41
N SER A 593 -32.44 -8.13 -16.10
CA SER A 593 -32.34 -7.61 -14.73
C SER A 593 -33.10 -6.29 -14.54
N LEU A 594 -33.42 -5.93 -13.30
CA LEU A 594 -33.93 -4.61 -12.92
C LEU A 594 -33.06 -4.02 -11.81
N ILE A 595 -32.40 -2.89 -12.08
CA ILE A 595 -31.51 -2.22 -11.15
C ILE A 595 -32.14 -0.91 -10.68
N VAL A 596 -32.23 -0.70 -9.38
CA VAL A 596 -32.91 0.43 -8.75
C VAL A 596 -31.97 1.13 -7.77
N SER A 597 -31.81 2.44 -7.94
CA SER A 597 -31.01 3.30 -7.06
C SER A 597 -31.85 4.32 -6.28
N GLY A 598 -33.12 4.02 -6.08
CA GLY A 598 -34.04 4.75 -5.20
C GLY A 598 -34.79 3.79 -4.28
N LYS A 599 -35.50 4.33 -3.29
CA LYS A 599 -36.24 3.52 -2.32
C LYS A 599 -37.27 2.62 -3.03
N VAL A 600 -37.24 1.34 -2.71
CA VAL A 600 -38.22 0.35 -3.15
C VAL A 600 -39.22 0.10 -2.01
N THR A 601 -40.50 0.11 -2.33
CA THR A 601 -41.56 -0.32 -1.41
C THR A 601 -42.34 -1.43 -2.09
N ALA A 602 -42.11 -2.66 -1.64
CA ALA A 602 -42.77 -3.86 -2.14
C ALA A 602 -43.44 -4.57 -0.97
N VAL A 603 -44.59 -4.05 -0.55
CA VAL A 603 -45.34 -4.54 0.61
C VAL A 603 -46.60 -5.23 0.10
N GLY A 604 -46.53 -6.54 -0.05
CA GLY A 604 -47.66 -7.41 -0.38
C GLY A 604 -48.48 -7.80 0.85
N THR A 605 -49.36 -8.79 0.68
CA THR A 605 -50.13 -9.40 1.77
C THR A 605 -50.17 -10.92 1.60
N PRO A 606 -50.53 -11.71 2.63
CA PRO A 606 -50.70 -13.16 2.46
C PRO A 606 -51.66 -13.54 1.33
N ALA A 607 -52.72 -12.74 1.12
CA ALA A 607 -53.73 -12.98 0.09
C ALA A 607 -53.32 -12.45 -1.29
N ALA A 608 -52.36 -11.52 -1.35
CA ALA A 608 -51.89 -10.87 -2.57
C ALA A 608 -50.38 -10.60 -2.47
N PRO A 609 -49.54 -11.65 -2.54
CA PRO A 609 -48.09 -11.50 -2.51
C PRO A 609 -47.58 -10.82 -3.79
N ILE A 610 -46.37 -10.26 -3.72
CA ILE A 610 -45.66 -9.71 -4.89
C ILE A 610 -44.68 -10.77 -5.38
N THR A 611 -44.65 -11.04 -6.68
CA THR A 611 -43.83 -12.12 -7.26
C THR A 611 -42.87 -11.59 -8.32
N PHE A 612 -41.58 -11.90 -8.18
CA PHE A 612 -40.54 -11.73 -9.19
C PHE A 612 -40.20 -13.11 -9.76
N THR A 613 -40.36 -13.30 -11.07
CA THR A 613 -40.19 -14.62 -11.71
C THR A 613 -39.78 -14.52 -13.17
N GLY A 614 -39.38 -15.63 -13.79
CA GLY A 614 -39.04 -15.71 -15.20
C GLY A 614 -40.28 -15.77 -16.13
N GLN A 615 -40.12 -15.28 -17.36
CA GLN A 615 -41.08 -15.50 -18.45
C GLN A 615 -41.01 -16.93 -19.01
N THR A 616 -39.89 -17.61 -18.78
CA THR A 616 -39.61 -18.97 -19.26
C THR A 616 -38.97 -19.79 -18.13
N SER A 617 -38.67 -21.06 -18.39
CA SER A 617 -37.92 -21.91 -17.46
C SER A 617 -36.42 -21.61 -17.37
N LYS A 618 -35.89 -20.73 -18.24
CA LYS A 618 -34.50 -20.27 -18.13
C LYS A 618 -34.40 -19.18 -17.05
N PRO A 619 -33.33 -19.16 -16.24
CA PRO A 619 -33.18 -18.16 -15.20
C PRO A 619 -33.17 -16.75 -15.79
N TRP A 620 -33.83 -15.84 -15.08
CA TRP A 620 -33.68 -14.40 -15.33
C TRP A 620 -32.41 -13.88 -14.67
N GLY A 621 -32.11 -12.58 -14.82
CA GLY A 621 -30.98 -11.98 -14.15
C GLY A 621 -31.30 -11.71 -12.68
N VAL A 622 -31.18 -10.45 -12.27
CA VAL A 622 -31.33 -10.03 -10.86
C VAL A 622 -32.29 -8.87 -10.69
N PHE A 623 -32.85 -8.75 -9.49
CA PHE A 623 -33.45 -7.50 -9.02
C PHE A 623 -32.50 -6.89 -7.98
N ALA A 624 -31.91 -5.74 -8.29
CA ALA A 624 -30.85 -5.17 -7.47
C ALA A 624 -31.15 -3.76 -6.97
N LEU A 625 -30.83 -3.51 -5.70
CA LEU A 625 -30.87 -2.21 -5.04
C LEU A 625 -29.44 -1.72 -4.86
N VAL A 626 -29.13 -0.53 -5.37
CA VAL A 626 -27.77 0.00 -5.38
C VAL A 626 -27.72 1.41 -4.83
N GLY A 627 -26.91 1.59 -3.79
CA GLY A 627 -26.51 2.88 -3.26
C GLY A 627 -27.44 3.44 -2.18
N PRO A 628 -26.98 4.47 -1.44
CA PRO A 628 -27.62 4.92 -0.21
C PRO A 628 -29.02 5.51 -0.39
N GLN A 629 -29.41 5.90 -1.61
CA GLN A 629 -30.75 6.40 -1.90
C GLN A 629 -31.82 5.29 -1.97
N ALA A 630 -31.41 4.03 -2.01
CA ALA A 630 -32.28 2.88 -1.83
C ALA A 630 -32.45 2.49 -0.35
N ALA A 631 -31.82 3.19 0.59
CA ALA A 631 -31.95 2.90 2.02
C ALA A 631 -33.40 3.05 2.52
N GLY A 632 -33.79 2.20 3.46
CA GLY A 632 -35.16 2.11 3.96
C GLY A 632 -36.11 1.46 2.96
N SER A 633 -35.58 0.63 2.06
CA SER A 633 -36.39 -0.23 1.20
C SER A 633 -37.01 -1.36 2.00
N GLU A 634 -38.22 -1.74 1.62
CA GLU A 634 -39.05 -2.69 2.36
C GLU A 634 -39.64 -3.74 1.43
N PHE A 635 -39.47 -5.00 1.83
CA PHE A 635 -40.02 -6.18 1.17
C PHE A 635 -40.83 -6.97 2.19
N ASP A 636 -42.16 -7.00 2.02
CA ASP A 636 -43.05 -7.81 2.87
C ASP A 636 -43.97 -8.65 1.99
N TYR A 637 -44.12 -9.94 2.28
CA TYR A 637 -44.86 -10.89 1.42
C TYR A 637 -44.41 -10.88 -0.05
N VAL A 638 -43.09 -10.93 -0.27
CA VAL A 638 -42.46 -10.95 -1.60
C VAL A 638 -41.94 -12.36 -1.91
N THR A 639 -42.11 -12.82 -3.14
CA THR A 639 -41.50 -14.06 -3.66
C THR A 639 -40.49 -13.73 -4.76
N VAL A 640 -39.25 -14.19 -4.61
CA VAL A 640 -38.19 -14.15 -5.63
C VAL A 640 -37.91 -15.59 -6.06
N ASP A 641 -38.24 -15.91 -7.30
CA ASP A 641 -38.26 -17.28 -7.81
C ASP A 641 -37.48 -17.42 -9.13
N SER A 642 -36.62 -18.44 -9.20
CA SER A 642 -35.91 -18.83 -10.43
C SER A 642 -35.02 -17.74 -11.03
N ALA A 643 -34.50 -16.84 -10.19
CA ALA A 643 -33.52 -15.82 -10.59
C ALA A 643 -32.15 -16.44 -10.85
N GLY A 644 -31.27 -15.72 -11.53
CA GLY A 644 -29.86 -16.07 -11.70
C GLY A 644 -28.97 -15.08 -10.95
N ASP A 645 -27.70 -15.06 -11.33
CA ASP A 645 -26.80 -13.93 -11.10
C ASP A 645 -26.81 -12.99 -12.32
N ALA A 646 -26.21 -11.81 -12.18
CA ALA A 646 -25.92 -10.96 -13.31
C ALA A 646 -24.78 -9.98 -13.02
N THR A 647 -23.98 -9.68 -14.05
CA THR A 647 -23.12 -8.50 -14.07
C THR A 647 -23.84 -7.39 -14.84
N VAL A 648 -24.24 -6.32 -14.15
CA VAL A 648 -24.93 -5.18 -14.78
C VAL A 648 -24.17 -3.90 -14.49
N ASN A 649 -23.83 -3.18 -15.56
CA ASN A 649 -22.99 -1.99 -15.55
C ASN A 649 -21.54 -2.27 -15.09
N GLY A 650 -21.26 -3.44 -14.53
CA GLY A 650 -19.94 -3.86 -14.06
C GLY A 650 -20.07 -4.51 -12.70
N MET A 651 -21.03 -4.09 -11.88
CA MET A 651 -21.33 -4.74 -10.62
C MET A 651 -21.85 -6.17 -10.82
N TYR A 652 -21.19 -7.12 -10.16
CA TYR A 652 -21.65 -8.51 -10.03
C TYR A 652 -22.67 -8.62 -8.89
N PHE A 653 -23.86 -9.12 -9.22
CA PHE A 653 -24.94 -9.42 -8.30
C PHE A 653 -25.14 -10.93 -8.26
N SER A 654 -24.76 -11.53 -7.14
CA SER A 654 -24.80 -12.98 -6.92
C SER A 654 -26.19 -13.49 -6.53
N GLY A 655 -27.05 -12.62 -6.00
CA GLY A 655 -28.37 -12.97 -5.49
C GLY A 655 -29.54 -12.59 -6.40
N GLY A 656 -30.59 -13.42 -6.40
CA GLY A 656 -31.83 -13.12 -7.13
C GLY A 656 -32.47 -11.79 -6.71
N LEU A 657 -32.36 -11.47 -5.42
CA LEU A 657 -32.35 -10.10 -4.92
C LEU A 657 -30.95 -9.76 -4.43
N ALA A 658 -30.42 -8.60 -4.84
CA ALA A 658 -29.16 -8.10 -4.35
C ALA A 658 -29.29 -6.68 -3.79
N VAL A 659 -28.70 -6.41 -2.64
CA VAL A 659 -28.77 -5.11 -1.96
C VAL A 659 -27.36 -4.64 -1.61
N HIS A 660 -26.85 -3.64 -2.33
CA HIS A 660 -25.49 -3.13 -2.14
C HIS A 660 -25.52 -1.67 -1.67
N SER A 661 -24.92 -1.41 -0.50
CA SER A 661 -24.83 -0.09 0.12
C SER A 661 -26.19 0.57 0.42
N ALA A 662 -27.20 -0.22 0.83
CA ALA A 662 -28.53 0.26 1.17
C ALA A 662 -29.16 -0.55 2.30
N ASP A 663 -29.68 0.13 3.33
CA ASP A 663 -30.39 -0.53 4.43
C ASP A 663 -31.73 -1.09 3.95
N VAL A 664 -32.05 -2.33 4.36
CA VAL A 664 -33.23 -3.05 3.87
C VAL A 664 -33.95 -3.84 4.97
N THR A 665 -35.27 -3.82 4.93
CA THR A 665 -36.13 -4.67 5.76
C THR A 665 -36.84 -5.69 4.88
N ILE A 666 -36.75 -6.96 5.28
CA ILE A 666 -37.35 -8.10 4.59
C ILE A 666 -38.17 -8.88 5.60
N ASN A 667 -39.45 -9.06 5.31
CA ASN A 667 -40.41 -9.73 6.18
C ASN A 667 -41.31 -10.67 5.36
N HIS A 668 -41.76 -11.78 5.96
CA HIS A 668 -42.67 -12.76 5.36
C HIS A 668 -42.40 -13.13 3.89
N SER A 669 -41.14 -13.11 3.48
CA SER A 669 -40.75 -13.23 2.07
C SER A 669 -40.14 -14.59 1.76
N LEU A 670 -40.18 -15.00 0.50
CA LEU A 670 -39.73 -16.31 0.02
C LEU A 670 -38.72 -16.15 -1.11
N PHE A 671 -37.52 -16.65 -0.91
CA PHE A 671 -36.46 -16.75 -1.91
C PHE A 671 -36.28 -18.22 -2.25
N ARG A 672 -36.64 -18.63 -3.46
CA ARG A 672 -36.61 -20.04 -3.82
C ARG A 672 -36.10 -20.32 -5.22
N SER A 673 -35.51 -21.50 -5.38
CA SER A 673 -35.12 -22.03 -6.69
C SER A 673 -34.27 -21.07 -7.52
N ASN A 674 -33.57 -20.14 -6.88
CA ASN A 674 -32.67 -19.23 -7.56
C ASN A 674 -31.40 -20.01 -7.96
N HIS A 675 -30.89 -19.72 -9.15
CA HIS A 675 -29.80 -20.40 -9.81
C HIS A 675 -28.47 -19.62 -9.73
N GLY A 676 -28.49 -18.39 -9.24
CA GLY A 676 -27.28 -17.63 -8.93
C GLY A 676 -26.56 -18.18 -7.70
N ASP A 677 -25.43 -17.57 -7.35
CA ASP A 677 -24.65 -17.94 -6.17
C ASP A 677 -25.45 -17.79 -4.86
N ASP A 678 -26.41 -16.85 -4.80
CA ASP A 678 -27.22 -16.60 -3.61
C ASP A 678 -28.73 -16.55 -3.91
N GLY A 679 -29.56 -16.89 -2.92
CA GLY A 679 -30.97 -16.50 -2.92
C GLY A 679 -31.14 -14.98 -2.72
N LEU A 680 -30.43 -14.45 -1.72
CA LEU A 680 -30.33 -13.03 -1.41
C LEU A 680 -28.88 -12.67 -1.08
N ASN A 681 -28.37 -11.61 -1.70
CA ASN A 681 -27.05 -11.07 -1.42
C ASN A 681 -27.15 -9.66 -0.83
N VAL A 682 -26.54 -9.41 0.33
CA VAL A 682 -26.50 -8.06 0.92
C VAL A 682 -25.05 -7.67 1.23
N LYS A 683 -24.64 -6.49 0.75
CA LYS A 683 -23.30 -5.95 0.96
C LYS A 683 -23.36 -4.55 1.55
N GLN A 684 -22.60 -4.29 2.61
CA GLN A 684 -22.41 -2.96 3.23
C GLN A 684 -23.73 -2.29 3.66
N ALA A 685 -24.53 -2.95 4.48
CA ALA A 685 -25.86 -2.47 4.87
C ALA A 685 -26.23 -2.85 6.31
N GLN A 686 -27.22 -2.16 6.87
CA GLN A 686 -28.02 -2.65 7.99
C GLN A 686 -29.22 -3.44 7.46
N VAL A 687 -29.46 -4.62 8.05
CA VAL A 687 -30.56 -5.50 7.63
C VAL A 687 -31.48 -5.86 8.79
N THR A 688 -32.75 -6.03 8.46
CA THR A 688 -33.71 -6.74 9.32
C THR A 688 -34.40 -7.78 8.45
N ILE A 689 -34.11 -9.06 8.68
CA ILE A 689 -34.68 -10.18 7.92
C ILE A 689 -35.45 -11.05 8.90
N ILE A 690 -36.76 -11.05 8.78
CA ILE A 690 -37.66 -11.71 9.72
C ILE A 690 -38.74 -12.54 9.04
N ASN A 691 -39.17 -13.63 9.69
CA ASN A 691 -40.28 -14.48 9.24
C ASN A 691 -40.21 -14.93 7.76
N SER A 692 -39.01 -15.01 7.20
CA SER A 692 -38.77 -15.24 5.76
C SER A 692 -38.17 -16.62 5.51
N GLN A 693 -38.20 -17.06 4.25
CA GLN A 693 -37.83 -18.42 3.86
C GLN A 693 -36.86 -18.39 2.67
N PHE A 694 -35.78 -19.17 2.76
CA PHE A 694 -34.75 -19.34 1.73
C PHE A 694 -34.62 -20.84 1.41
N ILE A 695 -35.26 -21.27 0.31
CA ILE A 695 -35.56 -22.69 0.07
C ILE A 695 -35.15 -23.15 -1.32
N ASN A 696 -34.45 -24.28 -1.43
CA ASN A 696 -34.08 -24.89 -2.71
C ASN A 696 -33.28 -23.96 -3.64
N ASN A 697 -32.46 -23.03 -3.11
CA ASN A 697 -31.57 -22.22 -3.95
C ASN A 697 -30.36 -23.04 -4.41
N GLY A 698 -29.78 -22.69 -5.55
CA GLY A 698 -28.74 -23.45 -6.24
C GLY A 698 -27.44 -23.53 -5.46
N LEU A 699 -27.09 -22.47 -4.74
CA LEU A 699 -25.94 -22.40 -3.84
C LEU A 699 -26.38 -21.86 -2.47
N ASP A 700 -26.03 -20.63 -2.09
CA ASP A 700 -26.28 -20.12 -0.74
C ASP A 700 -27.71 -19.58 -0.60
N GLY A 701 -28.31 -19.75 0.58
CA GLY A 701 -29.62 -19.17 0.88
C GLY A 701 -29.54 -17.65 1.02
N LEU A 702 -28.58 -17.19 1.83
CA LEU A 702 -28.34 -15.79 2.15
C LEU A 702 -26.84 -15.53 2.36
N ASP A 703 -26.30 -14.53 1.67
CA ASP A 703 -24.91 -14.06 1.82
C ASP A 703 -24.88 -12.59 2.31
N LEU A 704 -24.13 -12.35 3.39
CA LEU A 704 -23.98 -11.05 4.05
C LEU A 704 -22.52 -10.60 4.20
N ASP A 705 -22.10 -9.61 3.40
CA ASP A 705 -20.76 -9.03 3.45
C ASP A 705 -20.73 -7.63 4.08
N VAL A 706 -20.02 -7.46 5.19
CA VAL A 706 -19.89 -6.17 5.90
C VAL A 706 -21.27 -5.65 6.33
N VAL A 707 -22.05 -6.53 6.97
CA VAL A 707 -23.44 -6.27 7.35
C VAL A 707 -23.59 -6.24 8.86
N THR A 708 -24.55 -5.43 9.33
CA THR A 708 -25.04 -5.48 10.72
C THR A 708 -26.55 -5.66 10.76
N GLY A 709 -27.09 -6.26 11.82
CA GLY A 709 -28.54 -6.35 12.02
C GLY A 709 -29.06 -7.71 12.46
N ASP A 710 -30.37 -7.92 12.26
CA ASP A 710 -31.13 -9.01 12.86
C ASP A 710 -31.67 -10.00 11.81
N ILE A 711 -31.37 -11.28 12.01
CA ILE A 711 -31.85 -12.42 11.21
C ILE A 711 -32.66 -13.32 12.14
N THR A 712 -33.98 -13.12 12.19
CA THR A 712 -34.83 -13.71 13.25
C THR A 712 -36.08 -14.43 12.72
N ARG A 713 -36.37 -15.64 13.22
CA ARG A 713 -37.56 -16.43 12.84
C ARG A 713 -37.63 -16.80 11.35
N ASN A 714 -36.50 -17.02 10.70
CA ASN A 714 -36.44 -17.41 9.30
C ASN A 714 -36.26 -18.93 9.14
N THR A 715 -36.54 -19.42 7.93
CA THR A 715 -36.27 -20.80 7.52
C THR A 715 -35.24 -20.82 6.39
N PHE A 716 -34.19 -21.61 6.53
CA PHE A 716 -33.18 -21.85 5.49
C PHE A 716 -33.11 -23.35 5.24
N ALA A 717 -33.64 -23.83 4.10
CA ALA A 717 -33.74 -25.26 3.87
C ALA A 717 -33.40 -25.71 2.44
N ASN A 718 -32.68 -26.83 2.34
CA ASN A 718 -32.38 -27.49 1.05
C ASN A 718 -31.63 -26.58 0.05
N ASN A 719 -30.83 -25.63 0.51
CA ASN A 719 -29.98 -24.83 -0.38
C ASN A 719 -28.73 -25.64 -0.77
N GLY A 720 -28.24 -25.47 -2.00
CA GLY A 720 -27.19 -26.32 -2.58
C GLY A 720 -25.81 -26.18 -1.92
N ASN A 721 -25.56 -25.09 -1.21
CA ASN A 721 -24.33 -24.85 -0.46
C ASN A 721 -24.64 -24.39 0.98
N ASP A 722 -24.43 -23.13 1.34
CA ASP A 722 -24.58 -22.67 2.72
C ASP A 722 -26.00 -22.12 2.99
N GLY A 723 -26.55 -22.34 4.19
CA GLY A 723 -27.85 -21.76 4.56
C GLY A 723 -27.75 -20.24 4.72
N LEU A 724 -26.77 -19.80 5.51
CA LEU A 724 -26.38 -18.41 5.71
C LEU A 724 -24.84 -18.32 5.74
N ASP A 725 -24.24 -17.57 4.81
CA ASP A 725 -22.81 -17.20 4.84
C ASP A 725 -22.65 -15.71 5.18
N ILE A 726 -21.68 -15.40 6.03
CA ILE A 726 -21.38 -14.02 6.41
C ILE A 726 -19.87 -13.77 6.45
N SER A 727 -19.45 -12.58 6.01
CA SER A 727 -18.06 -12.12 6.06
C SER A 727 -17.96 -10.69 6.59
N PHE A 728 -17.02 -10.44 7.52
CA PHE A 728 -16.84 -9.14 8.19
C PHE A 728 -18.12 -8.55 8.82
N SER A 729 -19.04 -9.40 9.29
CA SER A 729 -20.39 -8.99 9.71
C SER A 729 -20.62 -9.17 11.21
N GLU A 730 -21.49 -8.34 11.79
CA GLU A 730 -21.92 -8.41 13.21
C GLU A 730 -23.45 -8.50 13.25
N VAL A 731 -23.97 -9.72 13.40
CA VAL A 731 -25.41 -10.01 13.25
C VAL A 731 -25.95 -10.83 14.42
N LEU A 732 -27.21 -10.58 14.78
CA LEU A 732 -28.00 -11.44 15.64
C LEU A 732 -28.74 -12.48 14.80
N ILE A 733 -28.53 -13.76 15.10
CA ILE A 733 -29.19 -14.90 14.46
C ILE A 733 -30.05 -15.58 15.53
N GLU A 734 -31.36 -15.32 15.53
CA GLU A 734 -32.25 -15.77 16.61
C GLU A 734 -33.48 -16.56 16.11
N LYS A 735 -33.81 -17.69 16.76
CA LYS A 735 -35.07 -18.43 16.51
C LYS A 735 -35.27 -18.87 15.06
N ASN A 736 -34.20 -19.13 14.33
CA ASN A 736 -34.27 -19.61 12.95
C ASN A 736 -34.31 -21.14 12.91
N HIS A 737 -34.91 -21.67 11.84
CA HIS A 737 -34.87 -23.09 11.49
C HIS A 737 -33.98 -23.27 10.25
N ILE A 738 -32.85 -23.94 10.42
CA ILE A 738 -31.86 -24.13 9.35
C ILE A 738 -31.66 -25.62 9.14
N SER A 739 -32.06 -26.17 7.99
CA SER A 739 -31.99 -27.60 7.74
C SER A 739 -31.51 -28.01 6.36
N ASP A 740 -30.83 -29.15 6.27
CA ASP A 740 -30.58 -29.87 5.02
C ASP A 740 -29.89 -29.02 3.91
N ASN A 741 -29.03 -28.07 4.30
CA ASN A 741 -28.22 -27.29 3.36
C ASN A 741 -26.97 -28.09 2.97
N GLY A 742 -26.53 -27.94 1.72
CA GLY A 742 -25.57 -28.84 1.06
C GLY A 742 -24.19 -28.92 1.72
N ASP A 743 -23.66 -27.83 2.27
CA ASP A 743 -22.38 -27.81 2.98
C ASP A 743 -22.54 -27.32 4.44
N LYS A 744 -22.60 -26.01 4.67
CA LYS A 744 -22.75 -25.45 6.04
C LYS A 744 -24.16 -24.91 6.25
N CYS A 745 -24.80 -25.30 7.35
CA CYS A 745 -26.04 -24.63 7.77
C CYS A 745 -25.76 -23.14 8.05
N LEU A 746 -24.73 -22.85 8.85
CA LEU A 746 -24.27 -21.49 9.14
C LEU A 746 -22.76 -21.37 8.93
N SER A 747 -22.32 -20.36 8.18
CA SER A 747 -20.95 -20.18 7.72
C SER A 747 -20.45 -18.78 8.08
N PHE A 748 -19.42 -18.68 8.93
CA PHE A 748 -18.94 -17.39 9.45
C PHE A 748 -17.48 -17.19 9.10
N GLY A 749 -17.19 -16.22 8.25
CA GLY A 749 -15.85 -15.92 7.76
C GLY A 749 -15.35 -14.52 8.11
N GLU A 750 -14.05 -14.32 7.91
CA GLU A 750 -13.37 -13.02 7.89
C GLU A 750 -13.72 -12.08 9.04
N LYS A 751 -13.29 -12.41 10.27
CA LYS A 751 -13.48 -11.58 11.47
C LYS A 751 -14.95 -11.25 11.80
N SER A 752 -15.91 -12.06 11.37
CA SER A 752 -17.31 -11.88 11.73
C SER A 752 -17.55 -12.12 13.22
N GLN A 753 -18.54 -11.44 13.80
CA GLN A 753 -18.90 -11.54 15.20
C GLN A 753 -20.41 -11.83 15.39
N PRO A 754 -20.91 -12.98 14.93
CA PRO A 754 -22.33 -13.31 15.07
C PRO A 754 -22.69 -13.75 16.49
N ARG A 755 -23.92 -13.46 16.89
CA ARG A 755 -24.55 -13.98 18.11
C ARG A 755 -25.74 -14.85 17.76
N LEU A 756 -25.68 -16.14 18.13
CA LEU A 756 -26.67 -17.16 17.79
C LEU A 756 -27.43 -17.57 19.04
N ILE A 757 -28.75 -17.40 19.03
CA ILE A 757 -29.62 -17.67 20.17
C ILE A 757 -30.87 -18.45 19.74
N ASP A 758 -31.18 -19.54 20.45
CA ASP A 758 -32.44 -20.27 20.31
C ASP A 758 -32.74 -20.77 18.88
N ASN A 759 -31.72 -21.14 18.08
CA ASN A 759 -31.90 -21.67 16.72
C ASN A 759 -31.98 -23.20 16.69
N ASP A 760 -32.72 -23.75 15.73
CA ASP A 760 -32.77 -25.18 15.39
C ASP A 760 -31.98 -25.43 14.10
N ILE A 761 -30.90 -26.22 14.19
CA ILE A 761 -29.93 -26.43 13.10
C ILE A 761 -29.77 -27.94 12.86
N SER A 762 -30.09 -28.45 11.66
CA SER A 762 -30.09 -29.89 11.44
C SER A 762 -29.74 -30.37 10.04
N GLY A 763 -29.22 -31.60 9.93
CA GLY A 763 -29.08 -32.29 8.64
C GLY A 763 -28.03 -31.72 7.68
N CYS A 764 -27.11 -30.86 8.16
CA CYS A 764 -26.04 -30.30 7.35
C CYS A 764 -24.73 -31.09 7.47
N ASN A 765 -23.84 -30.98 6.47
CA ASN A 765 -22.48 -31.52 6.57
C ASN A 765 -21.71 -30.84 7.72
N ILE A 766 -21.83 -29.53 7.84
CA ILE A 766 -21.40 -28.79 9.02
C ILE A 766 -22.56 -27.92 9.53
N GLY A 767 -22.94 -28.06 10.80
CA GLY A 767 -23.98 -27.23 11.42
C GLY A 767 -23.55 -25.76 11.49
N ILE A 768 -22.41 -25.48 12.13
CA ILE A 768 -21.85 -24.13 12.27
C ILE A 768 -20.36 -24.15 11.97
N ALA A 769 -19.90 -23.36 11.01
CA ALA A 769 -18.48 -23.17 10.71
C ALA A 769 -17.99 -21.78 11.10
N VAL A 770 -16.96 -21.71 11.96
CA VAL A 770 -16.31 -20.46 12.39
C VAL A 770 -14.90 -20.37 11.80
N LYS A 771 -14.69 -19.44 10.88
CA LYS A 771 -13.48 -19.35 10.05
C LYS A 771 -12.75 -18.02 10.24
N ASP A 772 -11.46 -17.98 9.91
CA ASP A 772 -10.75 -16.75 9.52
C ASP A 772 -10.82 -15.60 10.54
N LEU A 773 -10.39 -15.86 11.78
CA LEU A 773 -10.47 -14.95 12.95
C LEU A 773 -11.88 -14.52 13.37
N SER A 774 -12.93 -15.14 12.84
CA SER A 774 -14.31 -14.89 13.32
C SER A 774 -14.49 -15.37 14.74
N GLN A 775 -15.37 -14.69 15.48
CA GLN A 775 -15.71 -15.00 16.86
C GLN A 775 -17.22 -15.15 17.01
N ALA A 776 -17.71 -16.39 17.11
CA ALA A 776 -19.14 -16.67 17.19
C ALA A 776 -19.58 -16.93 18.64
N HIS A 777 -20.58 -16.20 19.11
CA HIS A 777 -21.25 -16.44 20.39
C HIS A 777 -22.46 -17.35 20.17
N ILE A 778 -22.41 -18.59 20.65
CA ILE A 778 -23.39 -19.63 20.35
C ILE A 778 -24.03 -20.09 21.66
N ASP A 779 -25.29 -19.74 21.90
CA ASP A 779 -26.00 -20.03 23.15
C ASP A 779 -27.44 -20.50 22.94
N ARG A 780 -27.89 -21.49 23.72
CA ARG A 780 -29.26 -22.08 23.68
C ARG A 780 -29.74 -22.58 22.32
N ASN A 781 -28.85 -23.01 21.43
CA ASN A 781 -29.22 -23.58 20.13
C ASN A 781 -29.38 -25.11 20.21
N ARG A 782 -30.14 -25.70 19.29
CA ARG A 782 -30.27 -27.15 19.09
C ARG A 782 -29.62 -27.54 17.77
N LEU A 783 -28.54 -28.32 17.83
CA LEU A 783 -27.85 -28.84 16.67
C LEU A 783 -28.08 -30.34 16.58
N ILE A 784 -28.80 -30.79 15.56
CA ILE A 784 -29.38 -32.14 15.49
C ILE A 784 -28.98 -32.85 14.19
N ASN A 785 -28.49 -34.09 14.26
CA ASN A 785 -28.22 -34.93 13.06
C ASN A 785 -27.31 -34.28 12.00
N ASN A 786 -26.36 -33.43 12.40
CA ASN A 786 -25.33 -32.91 11.49
C ASN A 786 -24.17 -33.90 11.39
N HIS A 787 -23.42 -33.90 10.29
CA HIS A 787 -22.17 -34.66 10.25
C HIS A 787 -21.18 -34.06 11.26
N THR A 788 -20.89 -32.75 11.18
CA THR A 788 -20.16 -32.02 12.22
C THR A 788 -21.05 -30.92 12.79
N ALA A 789 -21.32 -30.90 14.10
CA ALA A 789 -22.18 -29.87 14.69
C ALA A 789 -21.51 -28.48 14.63
N ILE A 790 -20.28 -28.35 15.15
CA ILE A 790 -19.54 -27.09 15.12
C ILE A 790 -18.10 -27.33 14.66
N ALA A 791 -17.66 -26.61 13.62
CA ALA A 791 -16.28 -26.61 13.14
C ALA A 791 -15.63 -25.23 13.30
N ALA A 792 -14.35 -25.18 13.66
CA ALA A 792 -13.58 -23.94 13.68
C ALA A 792 -12.20 -24.11 13.05
N TYR A 793 -11.89 -23.35 12.01
CA TYR A 793 -10.67 -23.53 11.22
C TYR A 793 -10.20 -22.24 10.54
N GLN A 794 -9.00 -22.29 9.95
CA GLN A 794 -8.51 -21.24 9.09
C GLN A 794 -8.72 -21.67 7.63
N LYS A 795 -9.55 -20.94 6.87
CA LYS A 795 -9.76 -21.17 5.43
C LYS A 795 -8.78 -20.35 4.61
N LYS A 796 -8.51 -19.10 5.01
CA LYS A 796 -7.66 -18.15 4.28
C LYS A 796 -6.36 -17.86 5.03
N PRO A 797 -5.18 -18.03 4.38
CA PRO A 797 -3.86 -17.85 5.03
C PRO A 797 -3.60 -16.46 5.64
N ILE A 798 -4.25 -15.40 5.12
CA ILE A 798 -4.11 -14.03 5.63
C ILE A 798 -4.79 -13.81 6.99
N PHE A 799 -5.66 -14.73 7.41
CA PHE A 799 -6.30 -14.73 8.71
C PHE A 799 -5.64 -15.76 9.64
N GLY A 800 -6.35 -16.16 10.70
CA GLY A 800 -6.02 -17.24 11.62
C GLY A 800 -7.27 -18.06 11.90
N GLY A 801 -7.22 -18.99 12.84
CA GLY A 801 -8.36 -19.84 13.17
C GLY A 801 -9.56 -19.08 13.74
N GLY A 802 -10.75 -19.69 13.64
CA GLY A 802 -11.97 -19.18 14.24
C GLY A 802 -12.02 -19.40 15.76
N THR A 803 -12.83 -18.59 16.45
CA THR A 803 -13.09 -18.70 17.88
C THR A 803 -14.57 -18.96 18.14
N VAL A 804 -14.88 -20.11 18.74
CA VAL A 804 -16.22 -20.46 19.21
C VAL A 804 -16.34 -20.08 20.68
N ILE A 805 -17.37 -19.32 21.03
CA ILE A 805 -17.77 -19.03 22.41
C ILE A 805 -19.08 -19.77 22.66
N PHE A 806 -19.00 -20.87 23.40
CA PHE A 806 -20.04 -21.89 23.52
C PHE A 806 -20.76 -21.83 24.87
N GLY A 807 -22.07 -21.60 24.83
CA GLY A 807 -22.98 -21.60 25.98
C GLY A 807 -23.83 -22.87 26.10
N ASN A 808 -25.09 -22.70 26.48
CA ASN A 808 -26.01 -23.80 26.84
C ASN A 808 -26.69 -24.44 25.61
N ASN A 809 -25.91 -24.96 24.66
CA ASN A 809 -26.46 -25.58 23.45
C ASN A 809 -26.74 -27.08 23.64
N GLN A 810 -27.73 -27.58 22.91
CA GLN A 810 -28.04 -29.01 22.82
C GLN A 810 -27.44 -29.57 21.53
N LEU A 811 -26.49 -30.49 21.65
CA LEU A 811 -25.93 -31.24 20.54
C LEU A 811 -26.54 -32.65 20.59
N ILE A 812 -27.33 -33.03 19.58
CA ILE A 812 -28.14 -34.25 19.59
C ILE A 812 -27.86 -35.05 18.32
N ASP A 813 -27.44 -36.30 18.46
CA ASP A 813 -27.28 -37.26 17.34
C ASP A 813 -26.42 -36.75 16.17
N ASN A 814 -25.46 -35.84 16.43
CA ASN A 814 -24.46 -35.44 15.42
C ASN A 814 -23.37 -36.51 15.30
N GLN A 815 -22.77 -36.69 14.12
CA GLN A 815 -21.67 -37.66 13.97
C GLN A 815 -20.40 -37.19 14.71
N GLN A 816 -20.16 -35.89 14.72
CA GLN A 816 -19.09 -35.23 15.46
C GLN A 816 -19.60 -33.91 16.04
N ASP A 817 -19.49 -33.72 17.35
CA ASP A 817 -19.95 -32.48 18.00
C ASP A 817 -19.03 -31.29 17.68
N PHE A 818 -17.71 -31.49 17.71
CA PHE A 818 -16.73 -30.42 17.49
C PHE A 818 -15.58 -30.87 16.59
N ASP A 819 -15.22 -30.03 15.61
CA ASP A 819 -13.98 -30.10 14.84
C ASP A 819 -13.20 -28.79 14.93
N ILE A 820 -12.22 -28.72 15.82
CA ILE A 820 -11.44 -27.50 16.10
C ILE A 820 -10.01 -27.68 15.60
N SER A 821 -9.72 -27.07 14.46
CA SER A 821 -8.39 -27.13 13.84
C SER A 821 -7.31 -26.36 14.62
N PRO A 822 -6.02 -26.69 14.42
CA PRO A 822 -4.91 -25.94 15.02
C PRO A 822 -4.99 -24.44 14.72
N GLY A 823 -4.81 -23.61 15.75
CA GLY A 823 -4.92 -22.16 15.64
C GLY A 823 -6.33 -21.60 15.85
N SER A 824 -7.35 -22.47 15.89
CA SER A 824 -8.72 -22.13 16.31
C SER A 824 -8.93 -22.35 17.81
N GLN A 825 -10.02 -21.82 18.34
CA GLN A 825 -10.33 -21.89 19.78
C GLN A 825 -11.79 -22.24 20.03
N LEU A 826 -12.02 -23.07 21.06
CA LEU A 826 -13.32 -23.29 21.68
C LEU A 826 -13.24 -22.79 23.12
N ARG A 827 -14.11 -21.86 23.49
CA ARG A 827 -14.21 -21.25 24.83
C ARG A 827 -15.63 -21.46 25.35
N HIS A 828 -15.77 -21.63 26.66
CA HIS A 828 -17.09 -21.68 27.31
C HIS A 828 -17.52 -20.28 27.78
N LEU A 829 -18.82 -19.99 27.69
CA LEU A 829 -19.44 -18.75 28.19
C LEU A 829 -19.37 -18.61 29.72
#